data_AF-I7LDD0-F1
#
_entry.id   AF-I7LDD0-F1
#
_cell.length_a   1.000
_cell.length_b   1.000
_cell.length_c   1.000
_cell.angle_alpha   90.00
_cell.angle_beta   90.00
_cell.angle_gamma   90.00
#
_symmetry.space_group_name_H-M   'P 1'
#
loop_
_entity.id
_entity.type
_entity.pdbx_description
1 polymer ?
#
loop_
_entity_poly.entity_id
_entity_poly.type
_entity_poly.pdbx_seq_one_letter_code
_entity_poly.pdbx_strand_id
1 'polypeptide(L)'
;MVYGEGWEMRKVHERNSAAQRNAWEMDNNIGYFSDDIRNAIKGSDYGGVTRGLVEGNPSDVQKFIDAFLGGQNLRHHYKAPTQTVNYVAVHDNRTLYDLIKHVMPGESEENIIKRDKLATSMVMLAQGIPLFHSGQEALRTKHDNENSYNASIEINQIDWNRIKANKAVVDYFKDLVNVRKSNADAFAKTNYDEINKTIKTIRDGRDGVLAFEYRLDNRWMYVAFNLNNNDAQLNVDLSKGSKLIDSDGNTILANNTTLKPLSTLVVQRMKTPEELNKTQVVIHYQGNGQVWEPYVWSEGAEEPGKQYHWDGEDENGHFVTIELTGDLKEVGILIKKLNVWDKDGSGENRMFQVDPDGRVEVFFKEGYDNDQKTPAKYDQASVKINYKGFDAVKQVNVWTDTNDQKQTVDLSDTDGFKTGSLELKGDNFSKIFIAPVGVDTLVREFTPTPGKLSDLYLVANTETGYYNDNRANNQYETVKDQEPSQIDWSKIEESVKPDKPVKPDQPVTPDKPGQPKSDDVVQPSVDPVVVPAVETPTLPTTTIELTHNTYVYLLEQGLLKADRSKLLPAGTKIEPVAGTTIFVLDGKQYYQIDAGKYIKLVNTISDHNNVIAMIKASPILDNLGRATGKMAYRGQEFKINHDNRLFVKNGKTYYAINNSEYVEVGDAMILAKIRHNSYVYNSQGKAIRKGLKPVKIKAGTSIFLMNEMKPITVNGKRFYQIGENSYIKMANVDI
;
A
#
# COMPACT_ATOMS: atom_id res chain seq x y z
N MET A 1 23.65 -13.72 11.04
CA MET A 1 22.23 -14.16 11.02
C MET A 1 21.86 -14.59 12.43
N VAL A 2 20.82 -13.98 13.00
CA VAL A 2 20.24 -14.36 14.30
C VAL A 2 18.79 -14.71 14.04
N TYR A 3 18.30 -15.84 14.56
CA TYR A 3 16.92 -16.26 14.35
C TYR A 3 16.48 -17.23 15.45
N GLY A 4 15.17 -17.42 15.62
CA GLY A 4 14.64 -18.35 16.61
C GLY A 4 13.14 -18.59 16.51
N GLU A 5 12.65 -19.45 17.40
CA GLU A 5 11.23 -19.78 17.53
C GLU A 5 10.50 -18.73 18.38
N GLY A 6 9.84 -17.78 17.72
CA GLY A 6 9.11 -16.69 18.36
C GLY A 6 7.77 -17.09 18.98
N TRP A 7 7.60 -18.32 19.45
CA TRP A 7 6.32 -18.84 19.94
C TRP A 7 5.84 -18.13 21.23
N GLU A 8 4.53 -18.03 21.41
CA GLU A 8 3.92 -17.40 22.59
C GLU A 8 3.94 -18.30 23.84
N MET A 9 5.12 -18.40 24.46
CA MET A 9 5.39 -19.32 25.55
C MET A 9 4.88 -18.84 26.92
N ARG A 10 3.63 -19.22 27.25
CA ARG A 10 2.91 -18.93 28.52
C ARG A 10 2.67 -17.42 28.76
N LYS A 11 2.01 -17.09 29.88
CA LYS A 11 1.71 -15.70 30.31
C LYS A 11 2.95 -14.96 30.85
N VAL A 12 3.93 -14.71 29.98
CA VAL A 12 4.92 -13.65 30.18
C VAL A 12 4.29 -12.28 29.86
N HIS A 13 4.93 -11.17 30.25
CA HIS A 13 4.48 -9.83 29.86
C HIS A 13 4.54 -9.68 28.33
N GLU A 14 3.37 -9.57 27.69
CA GLU A 14 3.20 -9.76 26.24
C GLU A 14 4.11 -8.88 25.37
N ARG A 15 4.32 -7.62 25.76
CA ARG A 15 5.24 -6.67 25.10
C ARG A 15 6.73 -6.95 25.31
N ASN A 16 7.11 -7.62 26.38
CA ASN A 16 8.52 -7.80 26.76
C ASN A 16 9.08 -9.15 26.26
N SER A 17 8.41 -9.79 25.30
CA SER A 17 8.79 -11.08 24.71
C SER A 17 9.31 -10.88 23.29
N ALA A 18 10.40 -11.56 22.93
CA ALA A 18 10.88 -11.65 21.55
C ALA A 18 10.01 -12.62 20.71
N ALA A 19 8.69 -12.53 20.86
CA ALA A 19 7.72 -13.35 20.16
C ALA A 19 7.48 -12.82 18.73
N GLN A 20 7.01 -13.69 17.85
CA GLN A 20 6.75 -13.45 16.43
C GLN A 20 5.79 -12.26 16.22
N ARG A 21 4.74 -12.15 17.04
CA ARG A 21 3.80 -11.00 17.07
C ARG A 21 4.43 -9.64 17.42
N ASN A 22 5.66 -9.63 17.92
CA ASN A 22 6.44 -8.45 18.26
C ASN A 22 7.61 -8.25 17.27
N ALA A 23 7.65 -8.95 16.14
CA ALA A 23 8.68 -8.77 15.11
C ALA A 23 8.80 -7.30 14.64
N TRP A 24 7.68 -6.58 14.63
CA TRP A 24 7.61 -5.13 14.37
C TRP A 24 8.33 -4.26 15.42
N GLU A 25 8.52 -4.69 16.67
CA GLU A 25 9.34 -3.98 17.66
C GLU A 25 10.84 -4.28 17.47
N MET A 26 11.16 -5.47 16.97
CA MET A 26 12.51 -6.07 16.94
C MET A 26 13.37 -5.60 15.74
N ASP A 27 14.66 -5.96 15.73
CA ASP A 27 15.58 -5.61 14.64
C ASP A 27 15.32 -6.44 13.36
N ASN A 28 15.51 -5.85 12.18
CA ASN A 28 15.27 -6.50 10.89
C ASN A 28 16.19 -7.72 10.64
N ASN A 29 17.32 -7.83 11.36
CA ASN A 29 18.28 -8.93 11.27
C ASN A 29 17.93 -10.13 12.18
N ILE A 30 16.79 -10.08 12.89
CA ILE A 30 16.30 -11.15 13.77
C ILE A 30 15.17 -11.91 13.06
N GLY A 31 15.47 -13.14 12.65
CA GLY A 31 14.56 -14.04 11.96
C GLY A 31 13.64 -14.84 12.89
N TYR A 32 12.46 -15.18 12.38
CA TYR A 32 11.46 -16.02 13.05
C TYR A 32 11.07 -17.20 12.18
N PHE A 33 10.99 -18.39 12.75
CA PHE A 33 10.37 -19.54 12.08
C PHE A 33 8.93 -19.19 11.67
N SER A 34 8.67 -19.13 10.36
CA SER A 34 7.39 -18.72 9.78
C SER A 34 6.39 -19.88 9.84
N ASP A 35 5.63 -19.97 10.94
CA ASP A 35 4.51 -20.91 11.04
C ASP A 35 3.42 -20.62 9.99
N ASP A 36 3.24 -19.35 9.61
CA ASP A 36 2.32 -18.94 8.55
C ASP A 36 2.60 -19.64 7.22
N ILE A 37 3.84 -19.58 6.69
CA ILE A 37 4.17 -20.22 5.40
C ILE A 37 4.16 -21.75 5.51
N ARG A 38 4.67 -22.28 6.63
CA ARG A 38 4.69 -23.73 6.92
C ARG A 38 3.28 -24.31 6.86
N ASN A 39 2.36 -23.69 7.60
CA ASN A 39 0.98 -24.15 7.71
C ASN A 39 0.20 -23.93 6.40
N ALA A 40 0.48 -22.84 5.66
CA ALA A 40 -0.13 -22.62 4.36
C ALA A 40 0.29 -23.71 3.35
N ILE A 41 1.58 -24.02 3.25
CA ILE A 41 2.09 -25.01 2.28
C ILE A 41 1.63 -26.42 2.65
N LYS A 42 1.89 -26.88 3.89
CA LYS A 42 1.78 -28.31 4.30
C LYS A 42 0.96 -28.55 5.59
N GLY A 43 0.04 -27.65 5.91
CA GLY A 43 -0.85 -27.77 7.07
C GLY A 43 -0.14 -27.78 8.43
N SER A 44 -0.91 -28.02 9.49
CA SER A 44 -0.37 -28.19 10.84
C SER A 44 -0.20 -29.66 11.20
N ASP A 45 0.90 -29.97 11.90
CA ASP A 45 1.12 -31.23 12.62
C ASP A 45 1.07 -30.99 14.15
N TYR A 46 0.66 -29.79 14.57
CA TYR A 46 0.61 -29.35 15.98
C TYR A 46 -0.76 -28.77 16.33
N GLY A 47 -1.30 -29.16 17.49
CA GLY A 47 -2.64 -28.74 17.95
C GLY A 47 -3.82 -29.38 17.21
N GLY A 48 -3.55 -30.21 16.19
CA GLY A 48 -4.52 -30.88 15.34
C GLY A 48 -3.95 -31.02 13.93
N VAL A 49 -4.02 -32.24 13.37
CA VAL A 49 -3.47 -32.51 12.02
C VAL A 49 -4.39 -31.91 10.96
N THR A 50 -3.86 -31.04 10.12
CA THR A 50 -4.59 -30.39 9.01
C THR A 50 -3.80 -30.47 7.71
N ARG A 51 -4.49 -30.37 6.57
CA ARG A 51 -3.87 -30.32 5.23
C ARG A 51 -3.61 -28.87 4.81
N GLY A 52 -2.51 -28.62 4.11
CA GLY A 52 -2.18 -27.38 3.41
C GLY A 52 -2.40 -27.44 1.90
N LEU A 53 -1.88 -26.43 1.20
CA LEU A 53 -2.00 -26.25 -0.24
C LEU A 53 -1.48 -27.46 -1.04
N VAL A 54 -0.30 -27.99 -0.71
CA VAL A 54 0.28 -29.13 -1.45
C VAL A 54 -0.41 -30.45 -1.15
N GLU A 55 -1.31 -30.49 -0.16
CA GLU A 55 -2.13 -31.64 0.22
C GLU A 55 -3.60 -31.48 -0.26
N GLY A 56 -3.86 -30.46 -1.09
CA GLY A 56 -5.15 -30.21 -1.72
C GLY A 56 -6.14 -29.35 -0.92
N ASN A 57 -5.68 -28.59 0.08
CA ASN A 57 -6.51 -27.64 0.81
C ASN A 57 -6.26 -26.18 0.36
N PRO A 58 -7.19 -25.53 -0.36
CA PRO A 58 -7.01 -24.15 -0.84
C PRO A 58 -7.24 -23.06 0.23
N SER A 59 -7.59 -23.42 1.47
CA SER A 59 -8.00 -22.45 2.50
C SER A 59 -6.99 -21.34 2.79
N ASP A 60 -5.68 -21.64 2.69
CA ASP A 60 -4.59 -20.73 3.04
C ASP A 60 -3.88 -20.11 1.80
N VAL A 61 -4.51 -20.12 0.62
CA VAL A 61 -3.97 -19.53 -0.63
C VAL A 61 -3.43 -18.10 -0.42
N GLN A 62 -4.22 -17.21 0.18
CA GLN A 62 -3.81 -15.82 0.43
C GLN A 62 -2.65 -15.73 1.42
N LYS A 63 -2.69 -16.52 2.50
CA LYS A 63 -1.60 -16.60 3.51
C LYS A 63 -0.28 -17.04 2.87
N PHE A 64 -0.33 -17.96 1.90
CA PHE A 64 0.85 -18.31 1.13
C PHE A 64 1.33 -17.15 0.25
N ILE A 65 0.45 -16.44 -0.46
CA ILE A 65 0.83 -15.28 -1.29
C ILE A 65 1.54 -14.22 -0.42
N ASP A 66 0.95 -13.84 0.72
CA ASP A 66 1.52 -12.84 1.62
C ASP A 66 2.85 -13.29 2.22
N ALA A 67 3.00 -14.58 2.53
CA ALA A 67 4.27 -15.15 3.02
C ALA A 67 5.35 -15.29 1.93
N PHE A 68 4.95 -15.66 0.71
CA PHE A 68 5.82 -15.77 -0.45
C PHE A 68 6.42 -14.41 -0.84
N LEU A 69 5.65 -13.34 -0.64
CA LEU A 69 6.07 -11.93 -0.77
C LEU A 69 6.77 -11.38 0.50
N GLY A 70 7.28 -12.24 1.39
CA GLY A 70 8.12 -11.83 2.52
C GLY A 70 7.37 -11.37 3.76
N GLY A 71 6.05 -11.60 3.81
CA GLY A 71 5.26 -11.52 5.04
C GLY A 71 4.67 -10.16 5.41
N GLN A 72 4.73 -9.15 4.54
CA GLN A 72 4.27 -7.78 4.85
C GLN A 72 2.85 -7.72 5.42
N ASN A 73 1.92 -8.48 4.83
CA ASN A 73 0.50 -8.49 5.20
C ASN A 73 0.13 -9.57 6.23
N LEU A 74 1.11 -10.33 6.73
CA LEU A 74 0.84 -11.39 7.72
C LEU A 74 0.54 -10.79 9.10
N ARG A 75 -0.27 -11.52 9.87
CA ARG A 75 -0.73 -11.19 11.24
C ARG A 75 0.37 -10.84 12.25
N HIS A 76 1.62 -11.23 11.99
CA HIS A 76 2.77 -11.01 12.86
C HIS A 76 3.51 -9.70 12.58
N HIS A 77 3.14 -8.98 11.51
CA HIS A 77 3.66 -7.66 11.16
C HIS A 77 5.19 -7.61 11.08
N TYR A 78 5.79 -8.49 10.26
CA TYR A 78 7.22 -8.46 10.00
C TYR A 78 7.63 -7.09 9.43
N LYS A 79 8.74 -6.54 9.93
CA LYS A 79 9.35 -5.27 9.47
C LYS A 79 10.00 -5.39 8.08
N ALA A 80 10.49 -6.59 7.76
CA ALA A 80 11.24 -6.87 6.55
C ALA A 80 11.19 -8.37 6.23
N PRO A 81 11.34 -8.77 4.95
CA PRO A 81 11.45 -10.18 4.54
C PRO A 81 12.57 -10.94 5.26
N THR A 82 13.64 -10.25 5.67
CA THR A 82 14.75 -10.85 6.44
C THR A 82 14.34 -11.38 7.81
N GLN A 83 13.16 -11.00 8.32
CA GLN A 83 12.60 -11.55 9.55
C GLN A 83 11.84 -12.88 9.33
N THR A 84 11.56 -13.31 8.08
CA THR A 84 10.85 -14.58 7.81
C THR A 84 11.84 -15.71 7.52
N VAL A 85 11.87 -16.72 8.41
CA VAL A 85 12.55 -18.00 8.19
C VAL A 85 11.53 -19.00 7.67
N ASN A 86 11.49 -19.15 6.35
CA ASN A 86 10.50 -19.92 5.63
C ASN A 86 10.89 -21.39 5.57
N TYR A 87 9.97 -22.28 5.95
CA TYR A 87 10.25 -23.71 6.05
C TYR A 87 8.97 -24.54 5.93
N VAL A 88 9.15 -25.85 5.75
CA VAL A 88 8.05 -26.84 5.78
C VAL A 88 8.33 -27.95 6.78
N ALA A 89 9.58 -28.40 6.91
CA ALA A 89 10.02 -29.35 7.93
C ALA A 89 11.24 -28.84 8.69
N VAL A 90 11.37 -29.26 9.96
CA VAL A 90 12.53 -29.08 10.85
C VAL A 90 12.80 -30.41 11.56
N HIS A 91 13.62 -30.39 12.62
CA HIS A 91 13.86 -31.57 13.45
C HIS A 91 12.66 -31.99 14.31
N ASP A 92 11.80 -31.05 14.72
CA ASP A 92 10.50 -31.33 15.35
C ASP A 92 9.44 -31.73 14.32
N ASN A 93 8.33 -32.29 14.83
CA ASN A 93 7.20 -32.78 14.04
C ASN A 93 7.58 -33.93 13.06
N ARG A 94 6.57 -34.43 12.35
CA ARG A 94 6.74 -35.33 11.20
C ARG A 94 7.63 -34.69 10.14
N THR A 95 8.35 -35.52 9.39
CA THR A 95 8.98 -35.05 8.15
C THR A 95 7.91 -34.69 7.12
N LEU A 96 8.26 -33.87 6.11
CA LEU A 96 7.33 -33.52 5.03
C LEU A 96 6.77 -34.78 4.32
N TYR A 97 7.66 -35.71 3.96
CA TYR A 97 7.30 -36.98 3.36
C TYR A 97 6.36 -37.83 4.24
N ASP A 98 6.65 -37.93 5.54
CA ASP A 98 5.81 -38.69 6.47
C ASP A 98 4.44 -38.04 6.64
N LEU A 99 4.37 -36.71 6.80
CA LEU A 99 3.10 -35.99 6.96
C LEU A 99 2.21 -36.13 5.72
N ILE A 100 2.75 -35.95 4.51
CA ILE A 100 1.95 -36.12 3.28
C ILE A 100 1.35 -37.53 3.23
N LYS A 101 2.10 -38.56 3.63
CA LYS A 101 1.62 -39.95 3.68
C LYS A 101 0.61 -40.20 4.80
N HIS A 102 0.78 -39.56 5.96
CA HIS A 102 -0.16 -39.60 7.07
C HIS A 102 -1.51 -38.97 6.70
N VAL A 103 -1.49 -37.78 6.09
CA VAL A 103 -2.73 -37.05 5.74
C VAL A 103 -3.33 -37.48 4.39
N MET A 104 -2.57 -38.17 3.53
CA MET A 104 -3.00 -38.70 2.23
C MET A 104 -2.65 -40.20 2.05
N PRO A 105 -3.18 -41.11 2.88
CA PRO A 105 -2.77 -42.53 2.89
C PRO A 105 -3.12 -43.34 1.63
N GLY A 106 -3.86 -42.76 0.68
CA GLY A 106 -4.16 -43.35 -0.63
C GLY A 106 -3.45 -42.65 -1.80
N GLU A 107 -2.51 -41.74 -1.55
CA GLU A 107 -1.76 -41.04 -2.59
C GLU A 107 -0.65 -41.91 -3.19
N SER A 108 -0.34 -41.72 -4.47
CA SER A 108 0.75 -42.47 -5.13
C SER A 108 2.12 -41.95 -4.70
N GLU A 109 3.13 -42.83 -4.65
CA GLU A 109 4.51 -42.42 -4.31
C GLU A 109 5.05 -41.36 -5.30
N GLU A 110 4.65 -41.43 -6.57
CA GLU A 110 4.96 -40.41 -7.58
C GLU A 110 4.36 -39.04 -7.23
N ASN A 111 3.09 -39.00 -6.82
CA ASN A 111 2.43 -37.76 -6.40
C ASN A 111 2.99 -37.25 -5.07
N ILE A 112 3.36 -38.11 -4.13
CA ILE A 112 4.07 -37.74 -2.89
C ILE A 112 5.38 -37.03 -3.23
N ILE A 113 6.17 -37.58 -4.17
CA ILE A 113 7.41 -36.94 -4.67
C ILE A 113 7.11 -35.59 -5.31
N LYS A 114 6.05 -35.46 -6.12
CA LYS A 114 5.64 -34.18 -6.72
C LYS A 114 5.23 -33.16 -5.65
N ARG A 115 4.43 -33.55 -4.65
CA ARG A 115 4.01 -32.70 -3.52
C ARG A 115 5.19 -32.22 -2.67
N ASP A 116 6.18 -33.09 -2.40
CA ASP A 116 7.41 -32.71 -1.69
C ASP A 116 8.24 -31.72 -2.52
N LYS A 117 8.51 -32.02 -3.81
CA LYS A 117 9.20 -31.09 -4.73
C LYS A 117 8.48 -29.73 -4.81
N LEU A 118 7.15 -29.73 -4.87
CA LEU A 118 6.31 -28.53 -4.93
C LEU A 118 6.45 -27.69 -3.65
N ALA A 119 6.27 -28.29 -2.47
CA ALA A 119 6.44 -27.62 -1.18
C ALA A 119 7.86 -27.06 -0.99
N THR A 120 8.87 -27.85 -1.35
CA THR A 120 10.28 -27.47 -1.34
C THR A 120 10.56 -26.29 -2.27
N SER A 121 9.89 -26.23 -3.43
CA SER A 121 9.99 -25.11 -4.37
C SER A 121 9.30 -23.84 -3.85
N MET A 122 8.11 -23.99 -3.26
CA MET A 122 7.34 -22.89 -2.64
C MET A 122 8.10 -22.22 -1.50
N VAL A 123 8.93 -22.96 -0.76
CA VAL A 123 9.89 -22.39 0.21
C VAL A 123 11.11 -21.76 -0.47
N MET A 124 11.76 -22.44 -1.43
CA MET A 124 13.01 -21.95 -2.03
C MET A 124 12.82 -20.64 -2.82
N LEU A 125 11.66 -20.44 -3.44
CA LEU A 125 11.40 -19.31 -4.34
C LEU A 125 10.72 -18.12 -3.64
N ALA A 126 10.33 -18.27 -2.37
CA ALA A 126 9.77 -17.19 -1.55
C ALA A 126 10.82 -16.12 -1.17
N GLN A 127 10.37 -14.89 -0.91
CA GLN A 127 11.20 -13.85 -0.29
C GLN A 127 11.46 -14.17 1.19
N GLY A 128 12.62 -13.73 1.70
CA GLY A 128 13.10 -14.03 3.05
C GLY A 128 14.16 -15.14 3.10
N ILE A 129 14.21 -15.90 4.18
CA ILE A 129 15.27 -16.87 4.49
C ILE A 129 14.73 -18.31 4.39
N PRO A 130 14.99 -19.06 3.30
CA PRO A 130 14.55 -20.45 3.21
C PRO A 130 15.40 -21.38 4.10
N LEU A 131 14.74 -22.28 4.82
CA LEU A 131 15.33 -23.28 5.70
C LEU A 131 14.74 -24.66 5.39
N PHE A 132 15.61 -25.67 5.34
CA PHE A 132 15.27 -27.05 5.01
C PHE A 132 15.83 -28.02 6.05
N HIS A 133 15.08 -29.07 6.35
CA HIS A 133 15.55 -30.14 7.22
C HIS A 133 16.48 -31.09 6.45
N SER A 134 17.65 -31.43 6.99
CA SER A 134 18.59 -32.35 6.34
C SER A 134 17.93 -33.69 6.00
N GLY A 135 18.04 -34.11 4.73
CA GLY A 135 17.38 -35.28 4.17
C GLY A 135 16.02 -34.99 3.52
N GLN A 136 15.44 -33.80 3.66
CA GLN A 136 14.22 -33.42 2.92
C GLN A 136 14.46 -33.50 1.41
N GLU A 137 15.66 -33.10 0.95
CA GLU A 137 16.12 -33.23 -0.44
C GLU A 137 16.13 -34.69 -0.97
N ALA A 138 15.99 -35.66 -0.08
CA ALA A 138 15.88 -37.09 -0.35
C ALA A 138 14.64 -37.74 0.30
N LEU A 139 13.56 -36.98 0.53
CA LEU A 139 12.29 -37.47 1.04
C LEU A 139 12.41 -38.16 2.42
N ARG A 140 13.30 -37.69 3.31
CA ARG A 140 13.61 -38.36 4.59
C ARG A 140 12.35 -38.74 5.37
N THR A 141 12.34 -39.96 5.88
CA THR A 141 11.31 -40.50 6.78
C THR A 141 11.88 -40.69 8.17
N LYS A 142 11.02 -40.60 9.19
CA LYS A 142 11.21 -41.05 10.57
C LYS A 142 10.18 -42.13 10.94
N HIS A 143 9.56 -42.78 9.94
CA HIS A 143 8.50 -43.76 10.10
C HIS A 143 7.28 -43.23 10.89
N ASP A 144 6.77 -42.06 10.48
CA ASP A 144 5.64 -41.34 11.10
C ASP A 144 5.87 -40.84 12.54
N ASN A 145 7.12 -40.90 13.04
CA ASN A 145 7.45 -40.39 14.37
C ASN A 145 7.43 -38.85 14.42
N GLU A 146 6.39 -38.31 15.05
CA GLU A 146 6.13 -36.88 15.22
C GLU A 146 7.00 -36.16 16.27
N ASN A 147 7.72 -36.90 17.13
CA ASN A 147 8.61 -36.31 18.13
C ASN A 147 9.78 -37.25 18.46
N SER A 148 10.77 -37.28 17.57
CA SER A 148 11.86 -38.25 17.62
C SER A 148 13.00 -37.88 18.58
N TYR A 149 12.81 -36.94 19.51
CA TYR A 149 13.87 -36.35 20.36
C TYR A 149 14.71 -37.38 21.15
N ASN A 150 14.12 -38.52 21.52
CA ASN A 150 14.76 -39.63 22.20
C ASN A 150 14.63 -40.97 21.44
N ALA A 151 14.19 -40.93 20.18
CA ALA A 151 14.07 -42.11 19.35
C ALA A 151 15.45 -42.64 18.91
N SER A 152 15.50 -43.92 18.53
CA SER A 152 16.75 -44.60 18.23
C SER A 152 17.44 -44.07 16.96
N ILE A 153 18.70 -44.47 16.75
CA ILE A 153 19.49 -44.03 15.59
C ILE A 153 18.83 -44.45 14.27
N GLU A 154 18.14 -45.59 14.23
CA GLU A 154 17.43 -46.08 13.06
C GLU A 154 16.32 -45.12 12.60
N ILE A 155 15.65 -44.45 13.55
CA ILE A 155 14.62 -43.43 13.29
C ILE A 155 15.24 -42.07 12.92
N ASN A 156 16.35 -41.70 13.57
CA ASN A 156 16.89 -40.35 13.49
C ASN A 156 18.00 -40.14 12.44
N GLN A 157 18.66 -41.20 11.96
CA GLN A 157 19.80 -41.10 11.05
C GLN A 157 19.48 -40.44 9.70
N ILE A 158 20.54 -39.96 9.04
CA ILE A 158 20.50 -39.61 7.62
C ILE A 158 20.76 -40.88 6.80
N ASP A 159 19.73 -41.41 6.15
CA ASP A 159 19.86 -42.58 5.28
C ASP A 159 20.52 -42.20 3.94
N TRP A 160 21.83 -42.43 3.85
CA TRP A 160 22.62 -42.22 2.65
C TRP A 160 22.23 -43.15 1.48
N ASN A 161 21.60 -44.30 1.74
CA ASN A 161 21.05 -45.15 0.67
C ASN A 161 19.79 -44.50 0.09
N ARG A 162 18.93 -43.91 0.93
CA ARG A 162 17.77 -43.13 0.47
C ARG A 162 18.18 -41.88 -0.30
N ILE A 163 19.25 -41.19 0.11
CA ILE A 163 19.86 -40.09 -0.67
C ILE A 163 20.34 -40.58 -2.04
N LYS A 164 21.03 -41.73 -2.09
CA LYS A 164 21.50 -42.33 -3.35
C LYS A 164 20.35 -42.78 -4.25
N ALA A 165 19.27 -43.34 -3.69
CA ALA A 165 18.10 -43.79 -4.43
C ALA A 165 17.30 -42.61 -5.02
N ASN A 166 17.12 -41.53 -4.24
CA ASN A 166 16.33 -40.36 -4.63
C ASN A 166 17.18 -39.27 -5.32
N LYS A 167 18.27 -39.64 -6.02
CA LYS A 167 19.22 -38.70 -6.62
C LYS A 167 18.54 -37.61 -7.46
N ALA A 168 17.48 -37.93 -8.20
CA ALA A 168 16.73 -36.96 -9.01
C ALA A 168 16.03 -35.86 -8.19
N VAL A 169 15.60 -36.15 -6.95
CA VAL A 169 15.05 -35.15 -6.01
C VAL A 169 16.19 -34.30 -5.44
N VAL A 170 17.32 -34.95 -5.10
CA VAL A 170 18.53 -34.29 -4.58
C VAL A 170 19.17 -33.38 -5.63
N ASP A 171 19.13 -33.73 -6.91
CA ASP A 171 19.59 -32.90 -8.02
C ASP A 171 18.64 -31.71 -8.24
N TYR A 172 17.32 -31.95 -8.30
CA TYR A 172 16.31 -30.89 -8.38
C TYR A 172 16.42 -29.87 -7.23
N PHE A 173 16.76 -30.32 -6.02
CA PHE A 173 17.05 -29.44 -4.89
C PHE A 173 18.29 -28.55 -5.13
N LYS A 174 19.34 -29.07 -5.78
CA LYS A 174 20.51 -28.25 -6.18
C LYS A 174 20.13 -27.24 -7.25
N ASP A 175 19.32 -27.63 -8.22
CA ASP A 175 18.86 -26.73 -9.28
C ASP A 175 18.07 -25.55 -8.68
N LEU A 176 17.15 -25.85 -7.75
CA LEU A 176 16.46 -24.84 -6.94
C LEU A 176 17.42 -23.93 -6.15
N VAL A 177 18.44 -24.47 -5.47
CA VAL A 177 19.47 -23.68 -4.76
C VAL A 177 20.28 -22.81 -5.72
N ASN A 178 20.65 -23.33 -6.89
CA ASN A 178 21.42 -22.63 -7.90
C ASN A 178 20.59 -21.48 -8.51
N VAL A 179 19.33 -21.74 -8.88
CA VAL A 179 18.41 -20.71 -9.40
C VAL A 179 18.18 -19.61 -8.37
N ARG A 180 18.01 -19.92 -7.07
CA ARG A 180 17.91 -18.88 -6.03
C ARG A 180 19.19 -18.04 -5.93
N LYS A 181 20.37 -18.67 -5.94
CA LYS A 181 21.67 -17.98 -5.82
C LYS A 181 21.99 -17.09 -7.03
N SER A 182 21.79 -17.60 -8.24
CA SER A 182 22.06 -16.87 -9.49
C SER A 182 21.00 -15.82 -9.82
N ASN A 183 19.91 -15.74 -9.06
CA ASN A 183 18.84 -14.74 -9.21
C ASN A 183 18.49 -14.12 -7.85
N ALA A 184 19.49 -13.75 -7.05
CA ALA A 184 19.29 -13.12 -5.75
C ALA A 184 18.55 -11.77 -5.86
N ASP A 185 18.73 -11.06 -6.98
CA ASP A 185 17.99 -9.86 -7.37
C ASP A 185 16.47 -10.08 -7.47
N ALA A 186 16.06 -11.31 -7.82
CA ALA A 186 14.67 -11.74 -7.85
C ALA A 186 14.19 -12.27 -6.51
N PHE A 187 14.96 -13.14 -5.86
CA PHE A 187 14.47 -14.02 -4.77
C PHE A 187 14.88 -13.64 -3.34
N ALA A 188 15.84 -12.73 -3.17
CA ALA A 188 16.47 -12.45 -1.87
C ALA A 188 16.37 -10.96 -1.46
N LYS A 189 15.24 -10.32 -1.74
CA LYS A 189 15.00 -8.90 -1.45
C LYS A 189 14.88 -8.64 0.05
N THR A 190 15.37 -7.49 0.48
CA THR A 190 15.56 -7.15 1.92
C THR A 190 14.52 -6.17 2.47
N ASN A 191 13.72 -5.56 1.60
CA ASN A 191 12.69 -4.58 1.94
C ASN A 191 11.43 -4.81 1.08
N TYR A 192 10.30 -4.25 1.52
CA TYR A 192 9.01 -4.44 0.85
C TYR A 192 8.82 -3.56 -0.38
N ASP A 193 9.45 -2.38 -0.44
CA ASP A 193 9.27 -1.46 -1.57
C ASP A 193 9.85 -2.04 -2.86
N GLU A 194 11.02 -2.69 -2.80
CA GLU A 194 11.55 -3.48 -3.90
C GLU A 194 10.67 -4.66 -4.29
N ILE A 195 10.07 -5.36 -3.32
CA ILE A 195 9.19 -6.51 -3.58
C ILE A 195 7.94 -6.04 -4.32
N ASN A 196 7.27 -5.01 -3.81
CA ASN A 196 6.06 -4.45 -4.41
C ASN A 196 6.33 -3.76 -5.76
N LYS A 197 7.55 -3.22 -5.97
CA LYS A 197 7.99 -2.72 -7.27
C LYS A 197 8.30 -3.84 -8.28
N THR A 198 8.84 -4.96 -7.83
CA THR A 198 9.36 -6.01 -8.72
C THR A 198 8.34 -7.13 -8.98
N ILE A 199 7.55 -7.54 -7.99
CA ILE A 199 6.83 -8.82 -7.99
C ILE A 199 5.33 -8.59 -7.98
N LYS A 200 4.64 -9.17 -8.97
CA LYS A 200 3.19 -9.08 -9.12
C LYS A 200 2.57 -10.48 -9.14
N THR A 201 1.61 -10.74 -8.26
CA THR A 201 0.74 -11.92 -8.38
C THR A 201 -0.12 -11.80 -9.63
N ILE A 202 0.01 -12.77 -10.55
CA ILE A 202 -0.71 -12.82 -11.84
C ILE A 202 -1.70 -13.98 -11.93
N ARG A 203 -1.56 -15.01 -11.07
CA ARG A 203 -2.60 -16.01 -10.78
C ARG A 203 -2.65 -16.21 -9.27
N ASP A 204 -3.84 -16.09 -8.70
CA ASP A 204 -4.05 -15.96 -7.26
C ASP A 204 -4.46 -17.26 -6.56
N GLY A 205 -4.29 -18.42 -7.19
CA GLY A 205 -4.56 -19.72 -6.58
C GLY A 205 -6.03 -20.12 -6.49
N ARG A 206 -6.99 -19.26 -6.87
CA ARG A 206 -8.44 -19.60 -6.83
C ARG A 206 -8.84 -20.76 -7.74
N ASP A 207 -8.05 -21.04 -8.77
CA ASP A 207 -8.17 -22.18 -9.69
C ASP A 207 -7.11 -23.28 -9.44
N GLY A 208 -6.43 -23.22 -8.29
CA GLY A 208 -5.29 -24.08 -7.96
C GLY A 208 -3.98 -23.72 -8.69
N VAL A 209 -3.93 -22.64 -9.47
CA VAL A 209 -2.71 -22.12 -10.08
C VAL A 209 -2.27 -20.82 -9.38
N LEU A 210 -1.12 -20.85 -8.74
CA LEU A 210 -0.43 -19.67 -8.22
C LEU A 210 0.64 -19.26 -9.22
N ALA A 211 0.71 -17.98 -9.58
CA ALA A 211 1.78 -17.48 -10.44
C ALA A 211 2.14 -16.02 -10.15
N PHE A 212 3.42 -15.72 -10.33
CA PHE A 212 4.06 -14.45 -10.02
C PHE A 212 4.93 -13.99 -11.20
N GLU A 213 4.76 -12.74 -11.61
CA GLU A 213 5.61 -12.02 -12.57
C GLU A 213 6.63 -11.17 -11.82
N TYR A 214 7.90 -11.26 -12.21
CA TYR A 214 9.04 -10.53 -11.66
C TYR A 214 9.59 -9.60 -12.74
N ARG A 215 9.68 -8.32 -12.42
CA ARG A 215 10.01 -7.21 -13.32
C ARG A 215 11.41 -6.69 -13.02
N LEU A 216 12.41 -7.47 -13.39
CA LEU A 216 13.81 -7.16 -13.12
C LEU A 216 14.36 -6.22 -14.19
N ASP A 217 15.44 -5.51 -13.89
CA ASP A 217 15.95 -4.44 -14.76
C ASP A 217 16.24 -4.94 -16.19
N ASN A 218 16.89 -6.11 -16.30
CA ASN A 218 17.30 -6.72 -17.58
C ASN A 218 16.39 -7.85 -18.11
N ARG A 219 15.45 -8.36 -17.31
CA ARG A 219 14.64 -9.54 -17.68
C ARG A 219 13.30 -9.60 -16.97
N TRP A 220 12.35 -10.25 -17.62
CA TRP A 220 11.12 -10.74 -17.00
C TRP A 220 11.37 -12.14 -16.47
N MET A 221 10.82 -12.47 -15.30
CA MET A 221 10.83 -13.84 -14.78
C MET A 221 9.44 -14.22 -14.28
N TYR A 222 9.06 -15.48 -14.47
CA TYR A 222 7.76 -16.02 -14.12
C TYR A 222 7.97 -17.25 -13.24
N VAL A 223 7.33 -17.27 -12.07
CA VAL A 223 7.26 -18.42 -11.17
C VAL A 223 5.81 -18.89 -11.14
N ALA A 224 5.56 -20.17 -11.41
CA ALA A 224 4.23 -20.75 -11.37
C ALA A 224 4.21 -22.08 -10.62
N PHE A 225 3.16 -22.29 -9.84
CA PHE A 225 2.87 -23.50 -9.08
C PHE A 225 1.48 -24.00 -9.47
N ASN A 226 1.38 -25.23 -9.99
CA ASN A 226 0.10 -25.90 -10.20
C ASN A 226 -0.15 -26.86 -9.03
N LEU A 227 -1.08 -26.49 -8.15
CA LEU A 227 -1.50 -27.29 -7.00
C LEU A 227 -2.47 -28.42 -7.39
N ASN A 228 -2.99 -28.41 -8.62
CA ASN A 228 -3.99 -29.37 -9.08
C ASN A 228 -3.40 -30.75 -9.38
N ASN A 229 -4.24 -31.78 -9.26
CA ASN A 229 -3.97 -33.13 -9.73
C ASN A 229 -4.14 -33.28 -11.27
N ASN A 230 -4.37 -32.18 -11.99
CA ASN A 230 -4.64 -32.13 -13.43
C ASN A 230 -3.75 -31.07 -14.12
N ASP A 231 -3.59 -31.18 -15.43
CA ASP A 231 -3.00 -30.12 -16.28
C ASP A 231 -3.78 -28.80 -16.13
N ALA A 232 -3.08 -27.65 -16.12
CA ALA A 232 -3.68 -26.33 -15.99
C ALA A 232 -3.02 -25.30 -16.93
N GLN A 233 -3.77 -24.29 -17.40
CA GLN A 233 -3.28 -23.29 -18.36
C GLN A 233 -2.81 -22.01 -17.66
N LEU A 234 -1.57 -21.57 -17.89
CA LEU A 234 -0.98 -20.40 -17.24
C LEU A 234 -1.44 -19.05 -17.86
N ASN A 235 -1.92 -19.04 -19.11
CA ASN A 235 -2.43 -17.85 -19.80
C ASN A 235 -1.44 -16.66 -19.84
N VAL A 236 -0.14 -16.96 -19.96
CA VAL A 236 0.96 -15.99 -20.14
C VAL A 236 1.81 -16.43 -21.32
N ASP A 237 2.26 -15.49 -22.14
CA ASP A 237 3.20 -15.78 -23.23
C ASP A 237 4.61 -16.04 -22.70
N LEU A 238 4.98 -17.32 -22.68
CA LEU A 238 6.34 -17.77 -22.36
C LEU A 238 7.12 -18.24 -23.59
N SER A 239 6.59 -18.06 -24.81
CA SER A 239 7.20 -18.58 -26.07
C SER A 239 8.63 -18.08 -26.31
N LYS A 240 8.97 -16.88 -25.85
CA LYS A 240 10.30 -16.25 -25.92
C LYS A 240 11.16 -16.51 -24.66
N GLY A 241 10.70 -17.36 -23.74
CA GLY A 241 11.34 -17.62 -22.46
C GLY A 241 12.32 -18.80 -22.49
N SER A 242 13.10 -18.92 -21.41
CA SER A 242 13.99 -20.05 -21.12
C SER A 242 13.65 -20.64 -19.75
N LYS A 243 13.57 -21.96 -19.65
CA LYS A 243 13.23 -22.66 -18.40
C LYS A 243 14.44 -22.64 -17.45
N LEU A 244 14.25 -22.10 -16.24
CA LEU A 244 15.19 -22.19 -15.12
C LEU A 244 14.86 -23.39 -14.22
N ILE A 245 13.57 -23.66 -14.01
CA ILE A 245 13.06 -24.83 -13.28
C ILE A 245 11.87 -25.39 -14.06
N ASP A 246 11.82 -26.71 -14.19
CA ASP A 246 10.64 -27.45 -14.63
C ASP A 246 10.57 -28.74 -13.81
N SER A 247 9.64 -28.82 -12.87
CA SER A 247 9.61 -29.93 -11.91
C SER A 247 9.07 -31.23 -12.50
N ASP A 248 8.40 -31.16 -13.65
CA ASP A 248 7.97 -32.31 -14.46
C ASP A 248 9.01 -32.66 -15.54
N GLY A 249 9.62 -31.62 -16.13
CA GLY A 249 10.68 -31.70 -17.14
C GLY A 249 10.14 -31.56 -18.59
N ASN A 250 8.88 -31.91 -18.81
CA ASN A 250 8.27 -31.98 -20.15
C ASN A 250 7.44 -30.73 -20.51
N THR A 251 7.52 -29.65 -19.73
CA THR A 251 6.74 -28.43 -20.00
C THR A 251 7.25 -27.74 -21.27
N ILE A 252 6.36 -27.54 -22.25
CA ILE A 252 6.64 -26.82 -23.50
C ILE A 252 6.18 -25.37 -23.33
N LEU A 253 7.09 -24.42 -23.56
CA LEU A 253 6.76 -22.99 -23.45
C LEU A 253 6.04 -22.49 -24.71
N ALA A 254 4.95 -21.76 -24.52
CA ALA A 254 4.10 -21.22 -25.58
C ALA A 254 3.32 -19.98 -25.10
N ASN A 255 2.62 -19.34 -26.04
CA ASN A 255 1.68 -18.23 -25.81
C ASN A 255 0.61 -18.54 -24.76
N ASN A 256 0.26 -19.82 -24.61
CA ASN A 256 -0.40 -20.34 -23.42
C ASN A 256 0.30 -21.64 -23.01
N THR A 257 1.00 -21.61 -21.88
CA THR A 257 1.80 -22.73 -21.39
C THR A 257 0.96 -23.63 -20.47
N THR A 258 0.91 -24.93 -20.79
CA THR A 258 0.25 -25.94 -19.96
C THR A 258 1.18 -26.42 -18.85
N LEU A 259 0.82 -26.14 -17.60
CA LEU A 259 1.48 -26.65 -16.40
C LEU A 259 0.98 -28.07 -16.10
N LYS A 260 1.90 -28.98 -15.77
CA LYS A 260 1.60 -30.37 -15.40
C LYS A 260 1.09 -30.48 -13.94
N PRO A 261 0.47 -31.61 -13.55
CA PRO A 261 -0.06 -31.77 -12.19
C PRO A 261 1.04 -31.61 -11.14
N LEU A 262 0.70 -30.97 -10.01
CA LEU A 262 1.57 -30.89 -8.83
C LEU A 262 2.98 -30.38 -9.14
N SER A 263 3.08 -29.35 -10.00
CA SER A 263 4.35 -28.92 -10.60
C SER A 263 4.74 -27.47 -10.32
N THR A 264 6.04 -27.21 -10.42
CA THR A 264 6.66 -25.88 -10.41
C THR A 264 7.32 -25.61 -11.76
N LEU A 265 7.07 -24.42 -12.31
CA LEU A 265 7.74 -23.88 -13.47
C LEU A 265 8.39 -22.53 -13.11
N VAL A 266 9.66 -22.34 -13.47
CA VAL A 266 10.31 -21.02 -13.43
C VAL A 266 10.90 -20.73 -14.81
N VAL A 267 10.56 -19.57 -15.38
CA VAL A 267 10.99 -19.15 -16.72
C VAL A 267 11.54 -17.73 -16.67
N GLN A 268 12.60 -17.44 -17.41
CA GLN A 268 13.08 -16.07 -17.64
C GLN A 268 13.04 -15.69 -19.12
N ARG A 269 12.76 -14.42 -19.41
CA ARG A 269 12.82 -13.80 -20.73
C ARG A 269 13.64 -12.51 -20.63
N MET A 270 14.78 -12.45 -21.32
CA MET A 270 15.55 -11.20 -21.42
C MET A 270 14.71 -10.11 -22.09
N LYS A 271 14.88 -8.87 -21.64
CA LYS A 271 14.32 -7.68 -22.30
C LYS A 271 15.08 -7.40 -23.59
N THR A 272 14.40 -6.92 -24.63
CA THR A 272 15.08 -6.33 -25.81
C THR A 272 15.60 -4.93 -25.45
N PRO A 273 16.53 -4.32 -26.23
CA PRO A 273 17.05 -2.98 -25.96
C PRO A 273 15.97 -1.91 -25.78
N GLU A 274 14.84 -2.06 -26.46
CA GLU A 274 13.68 -1.17 -26.42
C GLU A 274 12.81 -1.36 -25.15
N GLU A 275 12.92 -2.51 -24.48
CA GLU A 275 12.19 -2.84 -23.23
C GLU A 275 13.01 -2.52 -21.95
N LEU A 276 14.26 -2.08 -22.10
CA LEU A 276 15.14 -1.70 -21.00
C LEU A 276 14.87 -0.25 -20.56
N ASN A 277 15.01 0.02 -19.26
CA ASN A 277 15.05 1.40 -18.77
C ASN A 277 16.23 2.14 -19.42
N LYS A 278 16.14 3.47 -19.52
CA LYS A 278 17.27 4.31 -19.93
C LYS A 278 17.77 5.16 -18.76
N THR A 279 19.04 5.53 -18.85
CA THR A 279 19.66 6.58 -18.05
C THR A 279 20.12 7.71 -18.98
N GLN A 280 19.70 8.95 -18.69
CA GLN A 280 20.12 10.14 -19.44
C GLN A 280 21.35 10.76 -18.76
N VAL A 281 22.46 10.86 -19.49
CA VAL A 281 23.69 11.51 -19.02
C VAL A 281 23.85 12.84 -19.75
N VAL A 282 23.88 13.94 -19.01
CA VAL A 282 24.14 15.29 -19.53
C VAL A 282 25.50 15.76 -19.01
N ILE A 283 26.37 16.19 -19.92
CA ILE A 283 27.73 16.65 -19.56
C ILE A 283 27.93 18.03 -20.14
N HIS A 284 28.31 18.98 -19.29
CA HIS A 284 28.69 20.34 -19.65
C HIS A 284 30.20 20.54 -19.44
N TYR A 285 30.86 21.32 -20.30
CA TYR A 285 32.30 21.52 -20.28
C TYR A 285 32.74 22.93 -20.68
N GLN A 286 33.18 23.70 -19.69
CA GLN A 286 33.82 25.00 -19.87
C GLN A 286 35.29 24.82 -20.25
N GLY A 287 35.57 24.57 -21.53
CA GLY A 287 36.91 24.31 -22.04
C GLY A 287 36.98 24.18 -23.56
N ASN A 288 38.14 23.81 -24.09
CA ASN A 288 38.34 23.63 -25.53
C ASN A 288 37.80 22.27 -26.04
N GLY A 289 36.53 22.25 -26.45
CA GLY A 289 35.86 21.06 -27.00
C GLY A 289 36.36 20.56 -28.35
N GLN A 290 37.29 21.27 -29.01
CA GLN A 290 38.01 20.75 -30.19
C GLN A 290 39.22 19.89 -29.82
N VAL A 291 39.69 19.97 -28.57
CA VAL A 291 40.78 19.16 -28.02
C VAL A 291 40.24 18.05 -27.13
N TRP A 292 39.21 18.36 -26.35
CA TRP A 292 38.72 17.54 -25.24
C TRP A 292 37.28 17.08 -25.47
N GLU A 293 37.00 15.82 -25.15
CA GLU A 293 35.72 15.15 -25.37
C GLU A 293 35.34 14.22 -24.20
N PRO A 294 34.04 13.99 -23.96
CA PRO A 294 33.57 13.09 -22.93
C PRO A 294 33.71 11.61 -23.33
N TYR A 295 34.20 10.83 -22.37
CA TYR A 295 34.25 9.37 -22.40
C TYR A 295 33.45 8.83 -21.22
N VAL A 296 32.43 8.03 -21.52
CA VAL A 296 31.42 7.58 -20.56
C VAL A 296 31.37 6.06 -20.52
N TRP A 297 31.32 5.50 -19.31
CA TRP A 297 31.09 4.08 -19.05
C TRP A 297 30.02 3.91 -17.96
N SER A 298 29.61 2.68 -17.72
CA SER A 298 28.79 2.31 -16.56
C SER A 298 29.51 1.26 -15.73
N GLU A 299 29.26 1.21 -14.43
CA GLU A 299 29.87 0.20 -13.58
C GLU A 299 29.28 -1.19 -13.90
N GLY A 300 30.14 -2.21 -13.99
CA GLY A 300 29.73 -3.59 -14.23
C GLY A 300 29.33 -3.94 -15.68
N ALA A 301 29.46 -3.00 -16.64
CA ALA A 301 29.26 -3.30 -18.06
C ALA A 301 30.36 -4.22 -18.63
N GLU A 302 29.99 -5.13 -19.54
CA GLU A 302 30.94 -6.00 -20.25
C GLU A 302 31.69 -5.28 -21.37
N GLU A 303 31.11 -4.20 -21.92
CA GLU A 303 31.77 -3.36 -22.93
C GLU A 303 32.58 -2.21 -22.29
N PRO A 304 33.73 -1.83 -22.87
CA PRO A 304 34.48 -0.66 -22.44
C PRO A 304 33.69 0.63 -22.70
N GLY A 305 34.02 1.68 -21.96
CA GLY A 305 33.44 3.02 -22.15
C GLY A 305 33.58 3.55 -23.57
N LYS A 306 32.68 4.46 -23.93
CA LYS A 306 32.58 5.05 -25.26
C LYS A 306 32.88 6.54 -25.21
N GLN A 307 33.60 7.02 -26.22
CA GLN A 307 33.82 8.45 -26.46
C GLN A 307 32.68 9.03 -27.30
N TYR A 308 32.26 10.25 -26.96
CA TYR A 308 31.17 10.97 -27.61
C TYR A 308 31.65 12.35 -28.05
N HIS A 309 31.11 12.87 -29.15
CA HIS A 309 31.32 14.26 -29.56
C HIS A 309 30.29 15.17 -28.85
N TRP A 310 30.61 16.46 -28.74
CA TRP A 310 29.68 17.46 -28.22
C TRP A 310 28.47 17.65 -29.17
N ASP A 311 27.28 17.83 -28.60
CA ASP A 311 26.05 18.16 -29.34
C ASP A 311 25.99 19.64 -29.74
N GLY A 312 26.58 20.52 -28.92
CA GLY A 312 26.51 21.97 -29.10
C GLY A 312 27.22 22.76 -27.99
N GLU A 313 26.86 24.03 -27.86
CA GLU A 313 27.36 24.96 -26.83
C GLU A 313 26.18 25.70 -26.16
N ASP A 314 26.29 25.95 -24.86
CA ASP A 314 25.47 26.88 -24.08
C ASP A 314 26.35 27.78 -23.18
N GLU A 315 25.75 28.54 -22.27
CA GLU A 315 26.47 29.45 -21.35
C GLU A 315 27.53 28.77 -20.45
N ASN A 316 27.45 27.45 -20.25
CA ASN A 316 28.41 26.66 -19.48
C ASN A 316 29.53 26.07 -20.34
N GLY A 317 29.52 26.30 -21.66
CA GLY A 317 30.49 25.78 -22.62
C GLY A 317 29.88 24.70 -23.50
N HIS A 318 30.67 23.70 -23.88
CA HIS A 318 30.19 22.60 -24.72
C HIS A 318 29.28 21.65 -23.91
N PHE A 319 28.22 21.12 -24.53
CA PHE A 319 27.36 20.13 -23.91
C PHE A 319 27.20 18.85 -24.76
N VAL A 320 26.85 17.73 -24.11
CA VAL A 320 26.30 16.53 -24.76
C VAL A 320 25.21 15.89 -23.90
N THR A 321 24.18 15.36 -24.54
CA THR A 321 23.15 14.50 -23.94
C THR A 321 23.22 13.10 -24.53
N ILE A 322 23.52 12.12 -23.68
CA ILE A 322 23.74 10.72 -24.01
C ILE A 322 22.62 9.87 -23.38
N GLU A 323 22.03 8.96 -24.15
CA GLU A 323 21.21 7.88 -23.59
C GLU A 323 22.08 6.63 -23.37
N LEU A 324 22.12 6.13 -22.13
CA LEU A 324 22.66 4.81 -21.79
C LEU A 324 21.52 3.83 -21.54
N THR A 325 21.76 2.56 -21.87
CA THR A 325 20.77 1.48 -21.69
C THR A 325 20.96 0.82 -20.32
N GLY A 326 19.87 0.69 -19.55
CA GLY A 326 19.85 0.13 -18.20
C GLY A 326 19.22 1.08 -17.17
N ASP A 327 18.83 0.54 -16.01
CA ASP A 327 18.49 1.34 -14.82
C ASP A 327 19.76 1.57 -13.98
N LEU A 328 20.73 2.29 -14.57
CA LEU A 328 22.05 2.48 -13.99
C LEU A 328 21.94 3.25 -12.66
N LYS A 329 22.76 2.87 -11.67
CA LYS A 329 22.87 3.58 -10.38
C LYS A 329 24.04 4.54 -10.36
N GLU A 330 25.12 4.20 -11.06
CA GLU A 330 26.27 5.06 -11.27
C GLU A 330 26.70 5.07 -12.73
N VAL A 331 27.20 6.21 -13.20
CA VAL A 331 27.90 6.35 -14.48
C VAL A 331 29.32 6.86 -14.25
N GLY A 332 30.27 6.34 -15.00
CA GLY A 332 31.63 6.80 -14.99
C GLY A 332 31.88 7.79 -16.11
N ILE A 333 32.49 8.94 -15.81
CA ILE A 333 32.72 10.02 -16.78
C ILE A 333 34.16 10.53 -16.67
N LEU A 334 34.78 10.76 -17.82
CA LEU A 334 36.12 11.34 -17.98
C LEU A 334 36.15 12.28 -19.18
N ILE A 335 36.92 13.36 -19.09
CA ILE A 335 37.24 14.22 -20.25
C ILE A 335 38.64 13.86 -20.77
N LYS A 336 38.74 13.55 -22.07
CA LYS A 336 39.98 13.09 -22.74
C LYS A 336 40.04 13.51 -24.21
N LYS A 337 41.21 13.51 -24.83
CA LYS A 337 41.35 13.83 -26.26
C LYS A 337 40.73 12.74 -27.15
N LEU A 338 40.36 13.08 -28.38
CA LEU A 338 39.89 12.11 -29.37
C LEU A 338 40.96 11.03 -29.66
N ASN A 339 40.57 9.75 -29.58
CA ASN A 339 41.38 8.56 -29.94
C ASN A 339 42.74 8.35 -29.24
N VAL A 340 43.15 9.21 -28.31
CA VAL A 340 44.33 9.00 -27.43
C VAL A 340 43.95 9.08 -25.96
N TRP A 341 44.81 8.60 -25.06
CA TRP A 341 44.53 8.52 -23.62
C TRP A 341 44.93 9.77 -22.80
N ASP A 342 45.40 10.83 -23.45
CA ASP A 342 45.57 12.15 -22.85
C ASP A 342 44.25 12.61 -22.20
N LYS A 343 44.31 12.93 -20.90
CA LYS A 343 43.17 13.36 -20.09
C LYS A 343 43.25 14.86 -19.79
N ASP A 344 42.10 15.49 -19.55
CA ASP A 344 42.04 16.83 -18.99
C ASP A 344 42.21 16.80 -17.45
N GLY A 345 42.70 17.91 -16.88
CA GLY A 345 42.96 18.08 -15.45
C GLY A 345 43.99 17.11 -14.89
N SER A 346 43.71 16.54 -13.72
CA SER A 346 44.51 15.41 -13.18
C SER A 346 44.11 14.07 -13.80
N GLY A 347 42.98 14.02 -14.51
CA GLY A 347 42.52 12.84 -15.21
C GLY A 347 41.99 11.73 -14.32
N GLU A 348 41.45 12.07 -13.14
CA GLU A 348 40.81 11.09 -12.27
C GLU A 348 39.53 10.52 -12.91
N ASN A 349 39.35 9.20 -12.74
CA ASN A 349 38.16 8.50 -13.17
C ASN A 349 37.03 8.79 -12.17
N ARG A 350 35.96 9.47 -12.59
CA ARG A 350 34.90 9.94 -11.69
C ARG A 350 33.64 9.10 -11.89
N MET A 351 33.08 8.59 -10.80
CA MET A 351 31.76 7.97 -10.77
C MET A 351 30.73 8.97 -10.24
N PHE A 352 29.56 9.01 -10.87
CA PHE A 352 28.44 9.88 -10.52
C PHE A 352 27.19 9.06 -10.30
N GLN A 353 26.49 9.32 -9.19
CA GLN A 353 25.18 8.73 -8.91
C GLN A 353 24.17 9.18 -9.97
N VAL A 354 23.26 8.29 -10.33
CA VAL A 354 22.08 8.57 -11.18
C VAL A 354 20.91 8.89 -10.25
N ASP A 355 20.26 10.02 -10.50
CA ASP A 355 19.13 10.47 -9.70
C ASP A 355 17.90 9.54 -9.89
N PRO A 356 16.93 9.54 -8.95
CA PRO A 356 15.77 8.65 -9.01
C PRO A 356 14.94 8.77 -10.30
N ASP A 357 14.97 9.96 -10.92
CA ASP A 357 14.33 10.29 -12.21
C ASP A 357 14.98 9.62 -13.44
N GLY A 358 16.18 9.04 -13.27
CA GLY A 358 16.96 8.41 -14.33
C GLY A 358 17.90 9.34 -15.09
N ARG A 359 18.16 10.55 -14.59
CA ARG A 359 19.13 11.50 -15.15
C ARG A 359 20.38 11.59 -14.27
N VAL A 360 21.45 12.08 -14.85
CA VAL A 360 22.66 12.55 -14.17
C VAL A 360 23.25 13.68 -15.00
N GLU A 361 23.57 14.80 -14.36
CA GLU A 361 24.01 16.03 -15.01
C GLU A 361 25.22 16.62 -14.29
N VAL A 362 26.30 16.86 -15.01
CA VAL A 362 27.62 17.21 -14.46
C VAL A 362 28.26 18.38 -15.18
N PHE A 363 28.98 19.23 -14.45
CA PHE A 363 29.58 20.46 -14.97
C PHE A 363 31.10 20.44 -14.79
N PHE A 364 31.85 20.35 -15.88
CA PHE A 364 33.31 20.33 -15.86
C PHE A 364 33.91 21.62 -16.41
N LYS A 365 35.20 21.81 -16.14
CA LYS A 365 35.99 22.98 -16.57
C LYS A 365 37.41 22.56 -16.89
N GLU A 366 38.00 23.14 -17.94
CA GLU A 366 39.34 22.77 -18.41
C GLU A 366 40.38 22.89 -17.29
N GLY A 367 41.15 21.83 -17.09
CA GLY A 367 42.13 21.69 -16.01
C GLY A 367 41.58 21.28 -14.64
N TYR A 368 40.27 21.05 -14.47
CA TYR A 368 39.65 20.78 -13.16
C TYR A 368 38.87 19.46 -13.08
N ASP A 369 39.16 18.68 -12.04
CA ASP A 369 38.60 17.33 -11.86
C ASP A 369 37.30 17.25 -11.05
N ASN A 370 36.81 18.37 -10.53
CA ASN A 370 35.57 18.41 -9.75
C ASN A 370 34.38 18.86 -10.60
N ASP A 371 33.21 18.29 -10.33
CA ASP A 371 31.93 18.85 -10.78
C ASP A 371 31.71 20.23 -10.14
N GLN A 372 31.46 21.25 -10.97
CA GLN A 372 31.36 22.65 -10.59
C GLN A 372 29.95 23.04 -10.11
N LYS A 373 28.93 22.17 -10.28
CA LYS A 373 27.55 22.36 -9.79
C LYS A 373 26.92 23.73 -10.09
N THR A 374 27.14 24.23 -11.30
CA THR A 374 26.50 25.45 -11.82
C THR A 374 25.31 25.06 -12.70
N PRO A 375 24.05 25.18 -12.26
CA PRO A 375 22.92 24.71 -13.05
C PRO A 375 22.72 25.55 -14.31
N ALA A 376 22.68 24.89 -15.47
CA ALA A 376 22.52 25.53 -16.77
C ALA A 376 21.26 26.42 -16.84
N LYS A 377 21.38 27.51 -17.59
CA LYS A 377 20.33 28.50 -17.83
C LYS A 377 19.80 28.45 -19.26
N TYR A 378 18.53 28.80 -19.39
CA TYR A 378 17.77 28.73 -20.62
C TYR A 378 16.88 29.98 -20.74
N ASP A 379 16.85 30.60 -21.92
CA ASP A 379 15.86 31.65 -22.25
C ASP A 379 14.59 31.06 -22.89
N GLN A 380 14.70 29.83 -23.41
CA GLN A 380 13.60 29.06 -24.00
C GLN A 380 13.85 27.55 -23.85
N ALA A 381 12.78 26.78 -23.78
CA ALA A 381 12.84 25.31 -23.81
C ALA A 381 11.61 24.70 -24.48
N SER A 382 11.83 23.85 -25.48
CA SER A 382 10.80 23.01 -26.10
C SER A 382 10.51 21.82 -25.18
N VAL A 383 9.25 21.64 -24.78
CA VAL A 383 8.85 20.63 -23.78
C VAL A 383 7.70 19.77 -24.31
N LYS A 384 7.88 18.44 -24.23
CA LYS A 384 6.82 17.43 -24.40
C LYS A 384 6.52 16.82 -23.03
N ILE A 385 5.24 16.64 -22.74
CA ILE A 385 4.74 16.22 -21.43
C ILE A 385 3.93 14.93 -21.62
N ASN A 386 4.20 13.91 -20.82
CA ASN A 386 3.59 12.59 -20.91
C ASN A 386 3.06 12.20 -19.52
N TYR A 387 1.74 12.27 -19.31
CA TYR A 387 1.11 11.93 -18.03
C TYR A 387 0.53 10.51 -18.02
N LYS A 388 0.79 9.74 -16.96
CA LYS A 388 0.18 8.43 -16.72
C LYS A 388 -0.37 8.35 -15.30
N GLY A 389 -1.66 8.08 -15.19
CA GLY A 389 -2.40 8.36 -13.97
C GLY A 389 -3.90 8.42 -14.23
N PHE A 390 -4.61 9.14 -13.37
CA PHE A 390 -6.07 9.21 -13.38
C PHE A 390 -6.65 9.75 -14.70
N ASP A 391 -7.74 9.17 -15.18
CA ASP A 391 -8.38 9.59 -16.44
C ASP A 391 -9.10 10.93 -16.37
N ALA A 392 -9.38 11.44 -15.16
CA ALA A 392 -9.90 12.77 -14.94
C ALA A 392 -8.86 13.89 -15.19
N VAL A 393 -7.56 13.57 -15.26
CA VAL A 393 -6.52 14.53 -15.63
C VAL A 393 -6.49 14.66 -17.15
N LYS A 394 -6.85 15.86 -17.63
CA LYS A 394 -6.80 16.26 -19.05
C LYS A 394 -5.96 17.51 -19.31
N GLN A 395 -5.40 18.12 -18.27
CA GLN A 395 -4.60 19.34 -18.34
C GLN A 395 -3.45 19.29 -17.33
N VAL A 396 -2.38 20.02 -17.63
CA VAL A 396 -1.28 20.35 -16.72
C VAL A 396 -1.05 21.86 -16.71
N ASN A 397 -0.52 22.38 -15.60
CA ASN A 397 0.02 23.72 -15.49
C ASN A 397 1.55 23.65 -15.48
N VAL A 398 2.20 24.51 -16.26
CA VAL A 398 3.66 24.56 -16.42
C VAL A 398 4.18 25.97 -16.10
N TRP A 399 5.29 26.06 -15.35
CA TRP A 399 5.98 27.33 -15.03
C TRP A 399 7.48 27.09 -14.76
N THR A 400 8.28 28.13 -14.48
CA THR A 400 9.74 28.03 -14.28
C THR A 400 10.19 28.61 -12.93
N ASP A 401 11.48 28.52 -12.60
CA ASP A 401 12.08 29.15 -11.41
C ASP A 401 12.19 30.69 -11.49
N THR A 402 12.13 31.27 -12.70
CA THR A 402 12.14 32.74 -12.89
C THR A 402 10.79 33.34 -13.28
N ASN A 403 9.79 32.52 -13.64
CA ASN A 403 8.45 32.96 -14.00
C ASN A 403 7.38 32.03 -13.41
N ASP A 404 6.57 32.54 -12.48
CA ASP A 404 5.50 31.80 -11.79
C ASP A 404 4.15 31.80 -12.56
N GLN A 405 4.07 32.49 -13.71
CA GLN A 405 2.86 32.53 -14.52
C GLN A 405 2.62 31.19 -15.22
N LYS A 406 1.67 30.43 -14.67
CA LYS A 406 1.32 29.08 -15.10
C LYS A 406 0.66 29.08 -16.48
N GLN A 407 1.29 28.39 -17.41
CA GLN A 407 0.74 28.06 -18.72
C GLN A 407 -0.04 26.76 -18.61
N THR A 408 -1.35 26.77 -18.90
CA THR A 408 -2.16 25.54 -18.96
C THR A 408 -1.95 24.86 -20.32
N VAL A 409 -1.70 23.56 -20.30
CA VAL A 409 -1.51 22.72 -21.50
C VAL A 409 -2.51 21.59 -21.47
N ASP A 410 -3.30 21.45 -22.54
CA ASP A 410 -4.21 20.33 -22.75
C ASP A 410 -3.43 19.04 -23.06
N LEU A 411 -3.89 17.92 -22.51
CA LEU A 411 -3.36 16.59 -22.76
C LEU A 411 -4.31 15.78 -23.64
N SER A 412 -3.80 15.32 -24.79
CA SER A 412 -4.46 14.38 -25.69
C SER A 412 -4.24 12.93 -25.21
N ASP A 413 -5.27 12.09 -25.25
CA ASP A 413 -5.12 10.67 -24.95
C ASP A 413 -4.39 9.97 -26.11
N THR A 414 -3.22 9.38 -25.83
CA THR A 414 -2.46 8.54 -26.77
C THR A 414 -2.26 7.15 -26.18
N ASP A 415 -1.74 6.19 -26.96
CA ASP A 415 -1.51 4.85 -26.44
C ASP A 415 -0.46 4.88 -25.30
N GLY A 416 -0.82 4.34 -24.14
CA GLY A 416 0.02 4.32 -22.94
C GLY A 416 0.13 5.60 -22.11
N PHE A 417 0.07 6.81 -22.70
CA PHE A 417 0.23 8.11 -22.00
C PHE A 417 -0.74 9.19 -22.52
N LYS A 418 -1.08 10.17 -21.67
CA LYS A 418 -1.77 11.40 -22.07
C LYS A 418 -0.73 12.49 -22.37
N THR A 419 -0.70 13.03 -23.59
CA THR A 419 0.43 13.86 -24.07
C THR A 419 0.03 15.26 -24.53
N GLY A 420 0.91 16.23 -24.26
CA GLY A 420 0.81 17.62 -24.70
C GLY A 420 2.20 18.26 -24.79
N SER A 421 2.32 19.39 -25.48
CA SER A 421 3.61 20.08 -25.69
C SER A 421 3.47 21.60 -25.64
N LEU A 422 4.56 22.29 -25.30
CA LEU A 422 4.66 23.76 -25.29
C LEU A 422 6.10 24.23 -25.51
N GLU A 423 6.24 25.48 -25.95
CA GLU A 423 7.51 26.22 -25.93
C GLU A 423 7.52 27.16 -24.72
N LEU A 424 8.37 26.86 -23.74
CA LEU A 424 8.62 27.77 -22.62
C LEU A 424 9.53 28.91 -23.05
N LYS A 425 9.26 30.09 -22.50
CA LYS A 425 10.06 31.31 -22.65
C LYS A 425 10.07 32.06 -21.32
N GLY A 426 11.22 32.59 -20.96
CA GLY A 426 11.42 33.40 -19.76
C GLY A 426 12.90 33.68 -19.59
N ASP A 427 13.24 34.80 -18.97
CA ASP A 427 14.64 35.19 -18.84
C ASP A 427 15.38 34.21 -17.91
N ASN A 428 16.45 33.58 -18.41
CA ASN A 428 17.51 32.97 -17.60
C ASN A 428 17.03 31.91 -16.55
N PHE A 429 16.14 30.99 -16.93
CA PHE A 429 15.59 29.95 -16.05
C PHE A 429 16.44 28.66 -16.03
N SER A 430 16.41 27.88 -14.95
CA SER A 430 17.07 26.56 -14.85
C SER A 430 16.12 25.40 -14.60
N LYS A 431 14.88 25.65 -14.17
CA LYS A 431 13.92 24.62 -13.76
C LYS A 431 12.57 24.81 -14.41
N ILE A 432 11.92 23.68 -14.67
CA ILE A 432 10.55 23.57 -15.15
C ILE A 432 9.75 22.86 -14.06
N PHE A 433 8.61 23.43 -13.69
CA PHE A 433 7.67 22.84 -12.75
C PHE A 433 6.38 22.47 -13.48
N ILE A 434 5.93 21.22 -13.32
CA ILE A 434 4.70 20.71 -13.94
C ILE A 434 3.78 20.15 -12.86
N ALA A 435 2.54 20.63 -12.83
CA ALA A 435 1.49 20.11 -11.94
C ALA A 435 0.21 19.79 -12.73
N PRO A 436 -0.32 18.56 -12.68
CA PRO A 436 -1.62 18.22 -13.25
C PRO A 436 -2.77 19.05 -12.66
N VAL A 437 -3.89 19.07 -13.40
CA VAL A 437 -5.12 19.74 -13.02
C VAL A 437 -6.17 18.72 -12.60
N GLY A 438 -6.76 18.90 -11.42
CA GLY A 438 -7.89 18.12 -10.93
C GLY A 438 -7.53 17.22 -9.74
N VAL A 439 -7.59 15.91 -9.94
CA VAL A 439 -7.45 14.89 -8.87
C VAL A 439 -6.00 14.57 -8.48
N ASP A 440 -5.05 14.89 -9.37
CA ASP A 440 -3.61 14.92 -9.07
C ASP A 440 -3.20 16.39 -9.06
N THR A 441 -2.47 16.79 -8.02
CA THR A 441 -1.98 18.16 -7.85
C THR A 441 -0.51 18.22 -7.43
N LEU A 442 0.23 17.10 -7.52
CA LEU A 442 1.65 17.09 -7.14
C LEU A 442 2.48 17.88 -8.15
N VAL A 443 3.40 18.71 -7.67
CA VAL A 443 4.36 19.42 -8.51
C VAL A 443 5.55 18.50 -8.77
N ARG A 444 5.92 18.32 -10.03
CA ARG A 444 7.14 17.62 -10.46
C ARG A 444 8.13 18.68 -10.97
N GLU A 445 9.36 18.64 -10.49
CA GLU A 445 10.46 19.50 -10.94
C GLU A 445 11.28 18.77 -12.01
N PHE A 446 11.73 19.51 -13.03
CA PHE A 446 12.64 19.05 -14.07
C PHE A 446 13.70 20.10 -14.39
N THR A 447 14.87 19.68 -14.85
CA THR A 447 15.86 20.52 -15.53
C THR A 447 15.66 20.36 -17.05
N PRO A 448 15.66 21.42 -17.87
CA PRO A 448 15.57 21.29 -19.33
C PRO A 448 16.70 20.43 -19.91
N THR A 449 16.49 19.80 -21.06
CA THR A 449 17.54 19.06 -21.78
C THR A 449 18.26 19.99 -22.78
N PRO A 450 19.59 20.17 -22.70
CA PRO A 450 20.34 21.06 -23.59
C PRO A 450 20.12 20.78 -25.08
N GLY A 451 19.82 21.84 -25.85
CA GLY A 451 19.72 21.84 -27.31
C GLY A 451 18.67 20.89 -27.94
N LYS A 452 17.82 20.24 -27.14
CA LYS A 452 16.93 19.14 -27.56
C LYS A 452 15.55 19.29 -26.94
N LEU A 453 14.56 18.57 -27.49
CA LEU A 453 13.23 18.46 -26.90
C LEU A 453 13.34 17.84 -25.50
N SER A 454 12.84 18.55 -24.48
CA SER A 454 12.72 18.02 -23.14
C SER A 454 11.49 17.11 -23.09
N ASP A 455 11.69 15.80 -23.17
CA ASP A 455 10.60 14.80 -23.15
C ASP A 455 10.37 14.28 -21.72
N LEU A 456 9.34 14.82 -21.07
CA LEU A 456 9.14 14.75 -19.61
C LEU A 456 7.94 13.87 -19.26
N TYR A 457 8.11 13.00 -18.26
CA TYR A 457 7.15 11.96 -17.90
C TYR A 457 6.67 12.14 -16.45
N LEU A 458 5.35 12.20 -16.26
CA LEU A 458 4.70 12.35 -14.96
C LEU A 458 3.86 11.11 -14.64
N VAL A 459 3.99 10.62 -13.40
CA VAL A 459 3.27 9.46 -12.89
C VAL A 459 2.38 9.88 -11.72
N ALA A 460 1.12 9.45 -11.67
CA ALA A 460 0.22 9.72 -10.56
C ALA A 460 0.83 9.32 -9.20
N ASN A 461 0.52 10.09 -8.15
CA ASN A 461 1.00 9.87 -6.77
C ASN A 461 2.53 9.92 -6.56
N THR A 462 3.35 10.31 -7.56
CA THR A 462 4.80 10.54 -7.37
C THR A 462 5.16 12.02 -7.39
N GLU A 463 5.96 12.47 -6.42
CA GLU A 463 6.61 13.81 -6.43
C GLU A 463 7.74 13.85 -7.48
N THR A 464 8.37 12.71 -7.78
CA THR A 464 9.38 12.53 -8.85
C THR A 464 8.75 12.55 -10.24
N GLY A 465 9.34 13.32 -11.16
CA GLY A 465 9.17 13.20 -12.61
C GLY A 465 10.29 12.39 -13.25
N TYR A 466 10.15 11.98 -14.52
CA TYR A 466 11.11 11.10 -15.21
C TYR A 466 11.45 11.61 -16.61
N TYR A 467 12.63 11.26 -17.12
CA TYR A 467 13.09 11.62 -18.48
C TYR A 467 13.03 10.45 -19.49
N ASN A 468 12.41 9.33 -19.12
CA ASN A 468 12.10 8.24 -20.05
C ASN A 468 10.82 7.47 -19.69
N ASP A 469 10.19 6.94 -20.72
CA ASP A 469 8.93 6.20 -20.71
C ASP A 469 9.02 4.88 -19.96
N ASN A 470 10.07 4.09 -20.16
CA ASN A 470 10.24 2.79 -19.50
C ASN A 470 10.37 2.92 -17.98
N ARG A 471 11.14 3.89 -17.47
CA ARG A 471 11.20 4.18 -16.02
C ARG A 471 9.84 4.65 -15.48
N ALA A 472 9.15 5.55 -16.19
CA ALA A 472 7.83 6.05 -15.79
C ALA A 472 6.75 4.94 -15.81
N ASN A 473 6.75 4.06 -16.81
CA ASN A 473 5.87 2.89 -16.90
C ASN A 473 6.09 1.92 -15.74
N ASN A 474 7.36 1.59 -15.46
CA ASN A 474 7.73 0.71 -14.34
C ASN A 474 7.34 1.31 -12.98
N GLN A 475 7.41 2.65 -12.83
CA GLN A 475 6.93 3.31 -11.62
C GLN A 475 5.40 3.33 -11.52
N TYR A 476 4.68 3.66 -12.60
CA TYR A 476 3.21 3.72 -12.61
C TYR A 476 2.59 2.40 -12.14
N GLU A 477 3.14 1.27 -12.56
CA GLU A 477 2.66 -0.05 -12.16
C GLU A 477 2.76 -0.34 -10.64
N THR A 478 3.51 0.44 -9.85
CA THR A 478 3.60 0.31 -8.38
C THR A 478 2.63 1.21 -7.61
N VAL A 479 2.13 2.27 -8.25
CA VAL A 479 1.28 3.32 -7.64
C VAL A 479 -0.14 3.40 -8.19
N LYS A 480 -0.43 2.78 -9.34
CA LYS A 480 -1.73 2.81 -10.02
C LYS A 480 -2.93 2.34 -9.19
N ASP A 481 -2.70 1.44 -8.23
CA ASP A 481 -3.72 0.86 -7.35
C ASP A 481 -3.84 1.64 -6.03
N GLN A 482 -3.18 2.80 -5.93
CA GLN A 482 -3.22 3.71 -4.77
C GLN A 482 -4.20 4.88 -5.02
N GLU A 483 -5.00 5.20 -4.01
CA GLU A 483 -5.88 6.39 -4.01
C GLU A 483 -5.08 7.70 -4.22
N PRO A 484 -5.69 8.77 -4.76
CA PRO A 484 -5.01 10.05 -4.98
C PRO A 484 -4.36 10.60 -3.71
N SER A 485 -3.07 10.96 -3.81
CA SER A 485 -2.29 11.54 -2.72
C SER A 485 -2.89 12.86 -2.23
N GLN A 486 -3.64 12.84 -1.12
CA GLN A 486 -4.14 14.06 -0.50
C GLN A 486 -2.99 14.89 0.07
N ILE A 487 -3.05 16.21 -0.17
CA ILE A 487 -2.01 17.17 0.20
C ILE A 487 -1.64 17.05 1.68
N ASP A 488 -0.35 16.81 1.95
CA ASP A 488 0.22 16.87 3.29
C ASP A 488 0.41 18.34 3.71
N TRP A 489 -0.65 18.91 4.26
CA TRP A 489 -0.67 20.29 4.76
C TRP A 489 0.35 20.56 5.89
N SER A 490 0.94 19.53 6.52
CA SER A 490 1.91 19.74 7.61
C SER A 490 3.23 20.35 7.12
N LYS A 491 3.61 20.11 5.86
CA LYS A 491 4.84 20.64 5.24
C LYS A 491 4.80 22.15 4.93
N ILE A 492 3.64 22.81 5.05
CA ILE A 492 3.45 24.21 4.62
C ILE A 492 3.57 25.22 5.80
N GLU A 493 3.40 24.79 7.06
CA GLU A 493 3.37 25.71 8.21
C GLU A 493 4.74 26.19 8.73
N GLU A 494 5.86 25.69 8.22
CA GLU A 494 7.20 26.07 8.71
C GLU A 494 7.78 27.36 8.09
N SER A 495 7.31 27.80 6.92
CA SER A 495 7.96 28.88 6.14
C SER A 495 7.42 30.30 6.39
N VAL A 496 6.31 30.48 7.15
CA VAL A 496 5.70 31.81 7.35
C VAL A 496 5.36 32.09 8.83
N LYS A 497 6.16 32.96 9.48
CA LYS A 497 5.85 33.56 10.80
C LYS A 497 6.30 35.02 10.89
N PRO A 498 5.35 35.96 11.01
CA PRO A 498 5.52 37.19 11.77
C PRO A 498 4.74 37.14 13.10
N ASP A 499 5.03 38.09 14.00
CA ASP A 499 4.54 38.06 15.40
C ASP A 499 3.08 38.49 15.64
N LYS A 500 2.56 38.04 16.80
CA LYS A 500 1.33 38.48 17.48
C LYS A 500 1.48 39.93 18.00
N PRO A 501 0.41 40.75 18.23
CA PRO A 501 -0.55 40.43 19.32
C PRO A 501 -1.98 41.07 19.37
N VAL A 502 -2.72 40.69 20.43
CA VAL A 502 -3.93 41.28 21.08
C VAL A 502 -5.34 41.12 20.43
N LYS A 503 -6.36 41.31 21.30
CA LYS A 503 -7.84 41.20 21.23
C LYS A 503 -8.43 42.51 21.85
N PRO A 504 -9.77 42.78 21.98
CA PRO A 504 -10.97 41.91 21.93
C PRO A 504 -12.11 42.54 21.02
N ASP A 505 -13.44 42.39 21.15
CA ASP A 505 -14.38 41.66 22.06
C ASP A 505 -15.74 41.34 21.35
N GLN A 506 -16.85 41.22 22.10
CA GLN A 506 -18.26 40.99 21.70
C GLN A 506 -19.16 42.22 22.13
N PRO A 507 -20.52 42.18 22.33
CA PRO A 507 -21.54 41.10 22.15
C PRO A 507 -22.98 41.54 21.66
N VAL A 508 -23.92 40.56 21.75
CA VAL A 508 -25.39 40.67 21.97
C VAL A 508 -26.35 40.45 20.78
N THR A 509 -27.48 39.80 21.12
CA THR A 509 -28.65 39.27 20.38
C THR A 509 -29.85 40.28 20.46
N PRO A 510 -31.18 40.00 20.32
CA PRO A 510 -31.90 38.73 20.09
C PRO A 510 -33.20 38.71 19.22
N ASP A 511 -33.73 37.48 19.08
CA ASP A 511 -35.14 37.06 19.24
C ASP A 511 -36.12 36.74 18.08
N LYS A 512 -37.14 35.95 18.47
CA LYS A 512 -38.20 35.22 17.73
C LYS A 512 -39.51 36.05 17.62
N PRO A 513 -40.73 35.54 17.24
CA PRO A 513 -41.18 34.18 16.84
C PRO A 513 -42.16 34.10 15.63
N GLY A 514 -42.60 32.88 15.26
CA GLY A 514 -43.73 32.67 14.31
C GLY A 514 -43.95 31.22 13.82
N GLN A 515 -44.85 30.49 14.48
CA GLN A 515 -45.47 29.21 14.05
C GLN A 515 -47.02 29.45 14.00
N PRO A 516 -47.93 28.51 13.61
CA PRO A 516 -47.78 27.09 13.21
C PRO A 516 -48.69 26.59 12.03
N LYS A 517 -48.58 25.28 11.66
CA LYS A 517 -49.67 24.37 11.19
C LYS A 517 -50.41 24.70 9.86
N SER A 518 -51.13 23.80 9.15
CA SER A 518 -51.34 22.32 9.09
C SER A 518 -52.13 22.00 7.77
N ASP A 519 -52.69 20.84 7.37
CA ASP A 519 -52.99 19.49 7.91
C ASP A 519 -52.76 18.39 6.81
N ASP A 520 -53.48 17.25 6.85
CA ASP A 520 -53.34 16.02 6.04
C ASP A 520 -54.08 15.99 4.67
N VAL A 521 -53.89 14.91 3.87
CA VAL A 521 -54.93 13.89 3.52
C VAL A 521 -54.53 12.96 2.32
N VAL A 522 -54.30 11.67 2.63
CA VAL A 522 -54.68 10.40 1.94
C VAL A 522 -54.34 10.12 0.44
N GLN A 523 -53.87 8.88 0.19
CA GLN A 523 -53.60 8.25 -1.14
C GLN A 523 -54.85 7.60 -1.79
N PRO A 524 -54.73 7.08 -3.03
CA PRO A 524 -54.88 5.62 -3.18
C PRO A 524 -53.79 4.95 -4.06
N SER A 525 -53.80 3.61 -4.09
CA SER A 525 -52.70 2.74 -4.56
C SER A 525 -52.92 2.10 -5.94
N VAL A 526 -51.81 1.64 -6.55
CA VAL A 526 -51.76 0.56 -7.55
C VAL A 526 -50.43 -0.20 -7.37
N ASP A 527 -50.47 -1.50 -7.03
CA ASP A 527 -49.29 -2.39 -7.06
C ASP A 527 -49.01 -2.84 -8.50
N PRO A 528 -47.76 -3.22 -8.86
CA PRO A 528 -47.52 -4.66 -9.04
C PRO A 528 -46.06 -5.16 -8.85
N VAL A 529 -45.96 -6.51 -8.86
CA VAL A 529 -44.75 -7.36 -9.04
C VAL A 529 -43.84 -7.54 -7.80
N VAL A 530 -43.64 -8.81 -7.42
CA VAL A 530 -42.75 -9.25 -6.36
C VAL A 530 -41.37 -9.62 -6.92
N VAL A 531 -40.31 -9.11 -6.28
CA VAL A 531 -38.92 -9.56 -6.41
C VAL A 531 -38.45 -9.94 -4.99
N PRO A 532 -37.71 -11.05 -4.78
CA PRO A 532 -37.32 -11.47 -3.43
C PRO A 532 -36.49 -10.40 -2.71
N ALA A 533 -36.88 -10.07 -1.49
CA ALA A 533 -36.37 -8.91 -0.77
C ALA A 533 -34.92 -9.09 -0.29
N VAL A 534 -34.12 -8.03 -0.47
CA VAL A 534 -32.89 -7.81 0.32
C VAL A 534 -33.31 -7.16 1.63
N GLU A 535 -32.95 -7.75 2.77
CA GLU A 535 -33.24 -7.16 4.07
C GLU A 535 -32.46 -5.84 4.28
N THR A 536 -33.16 -4.71 4.19
CA THR A 536 -32.64 -3.39 4.58
C THR A 536 -33.06 -3.02 6.02
N PRO A 537 -32.17 -2.42 6.82
CA PRO A 537 -32.44 -2.14 8.23
C PRO A 537 -33.45 -0.99 8.41
N THR A 538 -34.48 -1.22 9.23
CA THR A 538 -35.48 -0.21 9.64
C THR A 538 -35.05 0.52 10.91
N LEU A 539 -35.14 1.85 10.90
CA LEU A 539 -34.90 2.70 12.08
C LEU A 539 -36.13 2.78 13.01
N PRO A 540 -35.94 2.95 14.34
CA PRO A 540 -37.03 3.22 15.28
C PRO A 540 -37.58 4.64 15.10
N THR A 541 -38.88 4.83 15.39
CA THR A 541 -39.57 6.12 15.31
C THR A 541 -39.17 7.04 16.46
N THR A 542 -38.35 8.06 16.17
CA THR A 542 -38.06 9.17 17.09
C THR A 542 -38.02 10.49 16.34
N THR A 543 -38.67 11.51 16.89
CA THR A 543 -38.65 12.89 16.40
C THR A 543 -37.23 13.38 16.16
N ILE A 544 -36.97 13.87 14.95
CA ILE A 544 -35.69 14.51 14.59
C ILE A 544 -35.89 16.03 14.59
N GLU A 545 -34.86 16.80 14.97
CA GLU A 545 -34.87 18.26 14.95
C GLU A 545 -33.84 18.74 13.91
N LEU A 546 -34.28 19.57 12.95
CA LEU A 546 -33.37 20.15 11.95
C LEU A 546 -32.32 21.04 12.62
N THR A 547 -31.11 21.03 12.07
CA THR A 547 -29.99 21.86 12.55
C THR A 547 -29.57 22.91 11.53
N HIS A 548 -29.88 22.68 10.25
CA HIS A 548 -29.68 23.62 9.16
C HIS A 548 -30.98 23.83 8.36
N ASN A 549 -31.10 25.00 7.72
CA ASN A 549 -32.21 25.27 6.81
C ASN A 549 -32.10 24.33 5.59
N THR A 550 -33.12 23.50 5.34
CA THR A 550 -33.17 22.55 4.22
C THR A 550 -34.37 22.80 3.33
N TYR A 551 -34.18 22.71 2.02
CA TYR A 551 -35.32 22.53 1.13
C TYR A 551 -35.89 21.12 1.29
N VAL A 552 -37.20 20.99 1.08
CA VAL A 552 -37.82 19.68 0.81
C VAL A 552 -37.45 19.28 -0.62
N TYR A 553 -37.11 18.02 -0.82
CA TYR A 553 -36.83 17.44 -2.13
C TYR A 553 -38.04 16.61 -2.58
N LEU A 554 -38.49 16.80 -3.82
CA LEU A 554 -39.55 16.03 -4.44
C LEU A 554 -38.95 15.03 -5.42
N LEU A 555 -39.46 13.80 -5.41
CA LEU A 555 -39.05 12.76 -6.36
C LEU A 555 -39.86 12.86 -7.66
N GLU A 556 -39.28 13.48 -8.67
CA GLU A 556 -39.88 13.63 -10.01
C GLU A 556 -39.12 12.76 -11.02
N GLN A 557 -39.81 11.82 -11.68
CA GLN A 557 -39.24 10.98 -12.75
C GLN A 557 -37.92 10.27 -12.35
N GLY A 558 -37.78 9.90 -11.07
CA GLY A 558 -36.58 9.24 -10.53
C GLY A 558 -35.48 10.19 -10.03
N LEU A 559 -35.65 11.51 -10.14
CA LEU A 559 -34.68 12.51 -9.67
C LEU A 559 -35.23 13.32 -8.49
N LEU A 560 -34.42 13.52 -7.46
CA LEU A 560 -34.75 14.39 -6.32
C LEU A 560 -34.46 15.86 -6.65
N LYS A 561 -35.50 16.64 -6.90
CA LYS A 561 -35.40 18.10 -7.12
C LYS A 561 -35.74 18.85 -5.85
N ALA A 562 -34.93 19.83 -5.47
CA ALA A 562 -35.24 20.71 -4.34
C ALA A 562 -36.42 21.64 -4.68
N ASP A 563 -37.53 21.50 -3.96
CA ASP A 563 -38.66 22.44 -4.00
C ASP A 563 -38.21 23.75 -3.34
N ARG A 564 -37.76 24.70 -4.17
CA ARG A 564 -37.30 26.01 -3.72
C ARG A 564 -38.40 26.88 -3.09
N SER A 565 -39.67 26.48 -3.18
CA SER A 565 -40.77 27.13 -2.44
C SER A 565 -40.93 26.64 -1.00
N LYS A 566 -40.31 25.49 -0.65
CA LYS A 566 -40.45 24.86 0.68
C LYS A 566 -39.10 24.68 1.38
N LEU A 567 -38.63 25.79 1.96
CA LEU A 567 -37.52 25.81 2.92
C LEU A 567 -38.04 25.52 4.33
N LEU A 568 -37.57 24.43 4.94
CA LEU A 568 -37.74 24.14 6.37
C LEU A 568 -36.56 24.76 7.15
N PRO A 569 -36.81 25.61 8.18
CA PRO A 569 -35.74 26.22 8.95
C PRO A 569 -35.13 25.27 10.00
N ALA A 570 -33.90 25.57 10.42
CA ALA A 570 -33.28 24.96 11.59
C ALA A 570 -34.19 25.08 12.84
N GLY A 571 -34.17 24.06 13.71
CA GLY A 571 -35.08 23.89 14.84
C GLY A 571 -36.46 23.31 14.49
N THR A 572 -36.76 23.04 13.21
CA THR A 572 -38.01 22.37 12.83
C THR A 572 -37.98 20.90 13.28
N LYS A 573 -39.01 20.48 14.01
CA LYS A 573 -39.20 19.06 14.36
C LYS A 573 -39.99 18.32 13.29
N ILE A 574 -39.53 17.12 13.00
CA ILE A 574 -40.04 16.24 11.95
C ILE A 574 -40.13 14.82 12.50
N GLU A 575 -41.12 14.07 12.04
CA GLU A 575 -41.20 12.62 12.24
C GLU A 575 -40.84 11.94 10.91
N PRO A 576 -39.81 11.09 10.86
CA PRO A 576 -39.58 10.22 9.71
C PRO A 576 -40.75 9.24 9.54
N VAL A 577 -41.10 8.91 8.30
CA VAL A 577 -42.14 7.90 8.04
C VAL A 577 -41.65 6.54 8.58
N ALA A 578 -42.47 5.90 9.41
CA ALA A 578 -42.08 4.69 10.13
C ALA A 578 -41.63 3.58 9.17
N GLY A 579 -40.39 3.09 9.34
CA GLY A 579 -39.81 2.02 8.53
C GLY A 579 -39.19 2.45 7.19
N THR A 580 -39.13 3.74 6.83
CA THR A 580 -38.50 4.13 5.56
C THR A 580 -37.00 3.92 5.53
N THR A 581 -36.52 3.35 4.43
CA THR A 581 -35.10 3.18 4.10
C THR A 581 -34.43 4.53 3.83
N ILE A 582 -33.14 4.66 4.14
CA ILE A 582 -32.35 5.82 3.72
C ILE A 582 -32.20 5.78 2.20
N PHE A 583 -32.64 6.83 1.51
CA PHE A 583 -32.47 6.95 0.06
C PHE A 583 -31.12 7.59 -0.25
N VAL A 584 -30.36 6.98 -1.16
CA VAL A 584 -29.01 7.44 -1.54
C VAL A 584 -29.01 7.85 -3.01
N LEU A 585 -28.64 9.10 -3.29
CA LEU A 585 -28.53 9.64 -4.65
C LEU A 585 -27.28 10.54 -4.74
N ASP A 586 -26.43 10.32 -5.74
CA ASP A 586 -25.16 11.04 -5.93
C ASP A 586 -24.29 11.13 -4.65
N GLY A 587 -24.19 10.01 -3.92
CA GLY A 587 -23.47 9.91 -2.65
C GLY A 587 -24.11 10.66 -1.46
N LYS A 588 -25.27 11.29 -1.64
CA LYS A 588 -25.98 12.04 -0.59
C LYS A 588 -27.14 11.21 -0.03
N GLN A 589 -27.28 11.21 1.28
CA GLN A 589 -28.32 10.47 2.00
C GLN A 589 -29.54 11.36 2.30
N TYR A 590 -30.74 10.78 2.20
CA TYR A 590 -32.01 11.48 2.39
C TYR A 590 -32.97 10.67 3.27
N TYR A 591 -33.64 11.35 4.21
CA TYR A 591 -34.83 10.84 4.89
C TYR A 591 -36.07 11.09 4.05
N GLN A 592 -37.03 10.16 4.08
CA GLN A 592 -38.39 10.42 3.63
C GLN A 592 -39.24 10.92 4.81
N ILE A 593 -39.90 12.07 4.62
CA ILE A 593 -40.75 12.71 5.63
C ILE A 593 -42.25 12.63 5.30
N ASP A 594 -42.59 12.28 4.05
CA ASP A 594 -43.96 12.07 3.56
C ASP A 594 -43.91 11.32 2.21
N ALA A 595 -45.04 10.91 1.64
CA ALA A 595 -45.13 10.31 0.32
C ALA A 595 -44.47 11.20 -0.76
N GLY A 596 -43.34 10.73 -1.32
CA GLY A 596 -42.58 11.46 -2.35
C GLY A 596 -41.80 12.69 -1.88
N LYS A 597 -41.77 13.00 -0.57
CA LYS A 597 -41.08 14.18 0.00
C LYS A 597 -39.91 13.76 0.88
N TYR A 598 -38.75 14.35 0.61
CA TYR A 598 -37.47 13.97 1.21
C TYR A 598 -36.73 15.19 1.77
N ILE A 599 -35.80 14.96 2.69
CA ILE A 599 -34.83 15.97 3.17
C ILE A 599 -33.43 15.35 3.24
N LYS A 600 -32.39 16.18 3.17
CA LYS A 600 -31.00 15.69 3.22
C LYS A 600 -30.56 15.44 4.68
N LEU A 601 -29.98 14.26 4.94
CA LEU A 601 -29.58 13.79 6.28
C LEU A 601 -28.71 14.79 7.07
N VAL A 602 -27.70 15.37 6.42
CA VAL A 602 -26.76 16.33 7.02
C VAL A 602 -27.43 17.53 7.71
N ASN A 603 -28.65 17.89 7.29
CA ASN A 603 -29.37 19.05 7.83
C ASN A 603 -30.11 18.76 9.14
N THR A 604 -29.93 17.57 9.74
CA THR A 604 -30.67 17.10 10.92
C THR A 604 -29.79 16.67 12.10
N ILE A 605 -28.49 17.01 12.09
CA ILE A 605 -27.49 16.59 13.09
C ILE A 605 -26.67 17.82 13.54
N SER A 606 -26.32 17.92 14.83
CA SER A 606 -25.79 19.15 15.44
C SER A 606 -24.25 19.22 15.47
N ASP A 607 -23.68 20.14 14.68
CA ASP A 607 -22.25 20.25 14.34
C ASP A 607 -21.26 20.00 15.50
N HIS A 608 -20.64 18.82 15.47
CA HIS A 608 -19.48 18.45 16.28
C HIS A 608 -18.62 17.45 15.49
N ASN A 609 -17.38 17.85 15.16
CA ASN A 609 -16.38 17.02 14.48
C ASN A 609 -15.66 16.12 15.50
N ASN A 610 -16.38 15.13 16.02
CA ASN A 610 -15.89 14.23 17.05
C ASN A 610 -14.66 13.43 16.56
N VAL A 611 -13.69 13.22 17.45
CA VAL A 611 -12.62 12.25 17.25
C VAL A 611 -12.92 11.00 18.07
N ILE A 612 -12.73 9.82 17.48
CA ILE A 612 -12.67 8.54 18.20
C ILE A 612 -11.23 8.03 18.19
N ALA A 613 -10.81 7.33 19.23
CA ALA A 613 -9.57 6.57 19.23
C ALA A 613 -9.82 5.09 19.57
N MET A 614 -9.13 4.20 18.87
CA MET A 614 -9.26 2.75 19.06
C MET A 614 -8.70 2.33 20.43
N ILE A 615 -9.49 1.64 21.26
CA ILE A 615 -9.04 1.15 22.58
C ILE A 615 -8.35 -0.22 22.50
N LYS A 616 -8.53 -0.95 21.39
CA LYS A 616 -7.82 -2.17 20.96
C LYS A 616 -7.78 -2.18 19.42
N ALA A 617 -6.99 -3.07 18.80
CA ALA A 617 -7.04 -3.25 17.35
C ALA A 617 -8.37 -3.91 16.93
N SER A 618 -8.92 -3.52 15.77
CA SER A 618 -10.20 -4.01 15.24
C SER A 618 -10.19 -3.97 13.71
N PRO A 619 -10.85 -4.90 12.99
CA PRO A 619 -10.98 -4.83 11.54
C PRO A 619 -11.84 -3.64 11.12
N ILE A 620 -11.44 -2.98 10.03
CA ILE A 620 -12.26 -1.99 9.34
C ILE A 620 -13.25 -2.74 8.46
N LEU A 621 -14.53 -2.39 8.59
CA LEU A 621 -15.65 -3.08 7.93
C LEU A 621 -16.24 -2.25 6.79
N ASP A 622 -16.83 -2.92 5.80
CA ASP A 622 -17.64 -2.29 4.74
C ASP A 622 -19.05 -1.91 5.24
N ASN A 623 -19.84 -1.26 4.39
CA ASN A 623 -21.24 -0.92 4.65
C ASN A 623 -22.18 -2.13 4.79
N LEU A 624 -21.68 -3.36 4.63
CA LEU A 624 -22.38 -4.63 4.88
C LEU A 624 -21.89 -5.31 6.17
N GLY A 625 -20.93 -4.73 6.90
CA GLY A 625 -20.34 -5.26 8.12
C GLY A 625 -19.33 -6.39 7.90
N ARG A 626 -18.72 -6.48 6.71
CA ARG A 626 -17.68 -7.45 6.34
C ARG A 626 -16.30 -6.81 6.46
N ALA A 627 -15.27 -7.55 6.86
CA ALA A 627 -13.91 -7.00 6.94
C ALA A 627 -13.38 -6.62 5.53
N THR A 628 -12.85 -5.40 5.41
CA THR A 628 -12.27 -4.84 4.17
C THR A 628 -10.84 -5.33 3.87
N GLY A 629 -10.28 -6.17 4.75
CA GLY A 629 -8.85 -6.49 4.81
C GLY A 629 -8.02 -5.44 5.57
N LYS A 630 -8.52 -4.22 5.77
CA LYS A 630 -7.84 -3.16 6.52
C LYS A 630 -8.07 -3.30 8.04
N MET A 631 -7.12 -2.84 8.84
CA MET A 631 -7.16 -2.84 10.30
C MET A 631 -7.08 -1.43 10.87
N ALA A 632 -7.85 -1.18 11.93
CA ALA A 632 -7.76 0.02 12.77
C ALA A 632 -6.97 -0.33 14.05
N TYR A 633 -5.84 0.35 14.27
CA TYR A 633 -4.87 -0.02 15.31
C TYR A 633 -5.14 0.68 16.64
N ARG A 634 -4.77 0.05 17.76
CA ARG A 634 -4.95 0.62 19.10
C ARG A 634 -4.22 1.97 19.24
N GLY A 635 -4.97 3.01 19.61
CA GLY A 635 -4.48 4.39 19.71
C GLY A 635 -4.59 5.21 18.42
N GLN A 636 -4.95 4.59 17.29
CA GLN A 636 -5.26 5.32 16.06
C GLN A 636 -6.51 6.18 16.27
N GLU A 637 -6.40 7.45 15.91
CA GLU A 637 -7.50 8.43 15.96
C GLU A 637 -8.18 8.55 14.59
N PHE A 638 -9.51 8.57 14.59
CA PHE A 638 -10.34 8.84 13.42
C PHE A 638 -11.23 10.05 13.70
N LYS A 639 -11.19 11.05 12.82
CA LYS A 639 -12.24 12.08 12.75
C LYS A 639 -13.47 11.40 12.16
N ILE A 640 -14.60 11.43 12.88
CA ILE A 640 -15.86 10.93 12.31
C ILE A 640 -16.65 12.09 11.71
N ASN A 641 -17.00 11.96 10.43
CA ASN A 641 -17.79 12.97 9.74
C ASN A 641 -19.26 12.93 10.19
N HIS A 642 -19.93 14.07 10.03
CA HIS A 642 -21.12 14.39 10.79
C HIS A 642 -22.36 13.52 10.48
N ASP A 643 -22.40 12.91 9.29
CA ASP A 643 -23.55 12.15 8.79
C ASP A 643 -23.71 10.73 9.36
N ASN A 644 -22.66 10.11 9.90
CA ASN A 644 -22.65 8.65 10.15
C ASN A 644 -22.36 8.26 11.61
N ARG A 645 -23.41 7.93 12.36
CA ARG A 645 -23.35 6.99 13.49
C ARG A 645 -24.49 5.99 13.41
N LEU A 646 -24.24 4.80 13.96
CA LEU A 646 -25.21 3.72 14.15
C LEU A 646 -25.63 3.00 12.86
N PHE A 647 -24.67 2.50 12.08
CA PHE A 647 -24.92 1.18 11.47
C PHE A 647 -25.09 0.19 12.63
N VAL A 648 -26.24 -0.49 12.69
CA VAL A 648 -26.53 -1.50 13.71
C VAL A 648 -26.81 -2.81 13.01
N LYS A 649 -25.99 -3.83 13.30
CA LYS A 649 -26.10 -5.16 12.71
C LYS A 649 -25.83 -6.22 13.77
N ASN A 650 -26.67 -7.24 13.84
CA ASN A 650 -26.59 -8.34 14.81
C ASN A 650 -26.49 -7.85 16.28
N GLY A 651 -27.12 -6.72 16.60
CA GLY A 651 -27.06 -6.09 17.94
C GLY A 651 -25.78 -5.33 18.27
N LYS A 652 -24.81 -5.27 17.35
CA LYS A 652 -23.59 -4.46 17.45
C LYS A 652 -23.73 -3.13 16.72
N THR A 653 -23.06 -2.10 17.22
CA THR A 653 -23.10 -0.73 16.72
C THR A 653 -21.74 -0.34 16.14
N TYR A 654 -21.74 0.41 15.04
CA TYR A 654 -20.51 0.84 14.35
C TYR A 654 -20.47 2.36 14.12
N TYR A 655 -19.27 2.94 14.24
CA TYR A 655 -18.94 4.29 13.76
C TYR A 655 -18.47 4.19 12.31
N ALA A 656 -18.87 5.11 11.41
CA ALA A 656 -18.17 5.23 10.13
C ALA A 656 -16.94 6.13 10.28
N ILE A 657 -15.84 5.75 9.62
CA ILE A 657 -14.59 6.53 9.56
C ILE A 657 -14.41 7.24 8.22
N ASN A 658 -15.19 6.86 7.20
CA ASN A 658 -15.39 7.62 5.95
C ASN A 658 -16.76 7.22 5.32
N ASN A 659 -16.90 7.32 4.00
CA ASN A 659 -18.16 7.07 3.29
C ASN A 659 -18.51 5.58 3.11
N SER A 660 -17.53 4.68 3.26
CA SER A 660 -17.68 3.23 3.00
C SER A 660 -17.11 2.34 4.10
N GLU A 661 -16.33 2.89 5.03
CA GLU A 661 -15.60 2.14 6.05
C GLU A 661 -16.05 2.44 7.48
N TYR A 662 -16.09 1.39 8.31
CA TYR A 662 -16.69 1.39 9.65
C TYR A 662 -15.83 0.66 10.69
N VAL A 663 -15.94 1.04 11.97
CA VAL A 663 -15.29 0.37 13.12
C VAL A 663 -16.29 0.15 14.27
N GLU A 664 -16.14 -0.91 15.06
CA GLU A 664 -17.10 -1.25 16.12
C GLU A 664 -17.04 -0.26 17.30
N VAL A 665 -18.20 0.17 17.80
CA VAL A 665 -18.32 1.11 18.95
C VAL A 665 -17.78 0.51 20.24
N GLY A 666 -17.79 -0.83 20.38
CA GLY A 666 -17.14 -1.54 21.49
C GLY A 666 -15.61 -1.50 21.46
N ASP A 667 -15.03 -1.04 20.35
CA ASP A 667 -13.60 -1.14 20.03
C ASP A 667 -12.92 0.25 19.97
N ALA A 668 -13.70 1.34 19.97
CA ALA A 668 -13.23 2.72 19.92
C ALA A 668 -13.98 3.62 20.92
N MET A 669 -13.26 4.54 21.57
CA MET A 669 -13.84 5.51 22.50
C MET A 669 -13.72 6.95 21.98
N ILE A 670 -14.66 7.80 22.37
CA ILE A 670 -14.71 9.19 21.92
C ILE A 670 -13.70 10.00 22.72
N LEU A 671 -12.82 10.70 22.04
CA LEU A 671 -11.78 11.53 22.63
C LEU A 671 -12.30 12.95 22.83
N ALA A 672 -12.16 13.49 24.03
CA ALA A 672 -12.59 14.84 24.40
C ALA A 672 -11.51 15.52 25.25
N LYS A 673 -11.42 16.85 25.23
CA LYS A 673 -10.38 17.60 25.96
C LYS A 673 -10.96 18.32 27.18
N ILE A 674 -10.20 18.45 28.26
CA ILE A 674 -10.65 19.21 29.43
C ILE A 674 -10.41 20.71 29.23
N ARG A 675 -11.49 21.50 29.18
CA ARG A 675 -11.43 22.98 29.13
C ARG A 675 -10.89 23.58 30.43
N HIS A 676 -11.31 23.05 31.57
CA HIS A 676 -11.01 23.62 32.90
C HIS A 676 -10.69 22.53 33.92
N ASN A 677 -9.70 22.78 34.79
CA ASN A 677 -9.25 21.87 35.85
C ASN A 677 -10.44 21.28 36.64
N SER A 678 -10.75 20.01 36.40
CA SER A 678 -11.99 19.39 36.91
C SER A 678 -11.69 18.34 37.96
N TYR A 679 -12.58 18.21 38.95
CA TYR A 679 -12.63 17.03 39.80
C TYR A 679 -13.23 15.84 39.05
N VAL A 680 -12.83 14.64 39.42
CA VAL A 680 -13.57 13.40 39.07
C VAL A 680 -14.61 13.14 40.16
N TYR A 681 -15.82 12.80 39.73
CA TYR A 681 -16.99 12.56 40.58
C TYR A 681 -17.43 11.09 40.49
N ASN A 682 -18.08 10.57 41.54
CA ASN A 682 -18.80 9.30 41.47
C ASN A 682 -20.24 9.49 40.93
N SER A 683 -20.98 8.39 40.75
CA SER A 683 -22.38 8.40 40.30
C SER A 683 -23.34 9.25 41.16
N GLN A 684 -22.98 9.56 42.42
CA GLN A 684 -23.73 10.42 43.32
C GLN A 684 -23.31 11.91 43.24
N GLY A 685 -22.43 12.27 42.30
CA GLY A 685 -21.95 13.65 42.14
C GLY A 685 -20.96 14.11 43.23
N LYS A 686 -20.43 13.18 44.04
CA LYS A 686 -19.44 13.44 45.09
C LYS A 686 -18.03 13.27 44.53
N ALA A 687 -17.12 14.21 44.80
CA ALA A 687 -15.76 14.16 44.28
C ALA A 687 -14.98 12.96 44.85
N ILE A 688 -14.40 12.14 43.97
CA ILE A 688 -13.53 11.00 44.31
C ILE A 688 -12.25 11.53 44.97
N ARG A 689 -11.71 10.80 45.96
CA ARG A 689 -10.48 11.18 46.67
C ARG A 689 -9.47 10.04 46.71
N LYS A 690 -8.18 10.39 46.67
CA LYS A 690 -7.06 9.50 46.99
C LYS A 690 -6.46 9.96 48.31
N GLY A 691 -6.82 9.27 49.40
CA GLY A 691 -6.62 9.77 50.76
C GLY A 691 -7.40 11.07 51.00
N LEU A 692 -6.77 12.06 51.64
CA LEU A 692 -7.42 13.35 51.91
C LEU A 692 -7.66 14.22 50.66
N LYS A 693 -6.91 14.01 49.57
CA LYS A 693 -6.89 14.88 48.39
C LYS A 693 -7.91 14.41 47.32
N PRO A 694 -8.80 15.28 46.82
CA PRO A 694 -9.65 14.97 45.68
C PRO A 694 -8.86 14.70 44.39
N VAL A 695 -9.36 13.76 43.57
CA VAL A 695 -8.81 13.47 42.23
C VAL A 695 -9.18 14.62 41.29
N LYS A 696 -8.18 15.14 40.55
CA LYS A 696 -8.32 16.21 39.56
C LYS A 696 -7.72 15.81 38.23
N ILE A 697 -8.36 16.20 37.13
CA ILE A 697 -7.81 16.18 35.77
C ILE A 697 -7.51 17.64 35.38
N LYS A 698 -6.36 17.87 34.72
CA LYS A 698 -5.93 19.22 34.32
C LYS A 698 -6.64 19.67 33.05
N ALA A 699 -6.76 20.99 32.87
CA ALA A 699 -7.05 21.57 31.56
C ALA A 699 -6.04 21.10 30.50
N GLY A 700 -6.47 20.97 29.26
CA GLY A 700 -5.68 20.44 28.13
C GLY A 700 -5.47 18.92 28.13
N THR A 701 -5.85 18.20 29.18
CA THR A 701 -5.78 16.72 29.19
C THR A 701 -6.88 16.12 28.32
N SER A 702 -6.53 15.21 27.41
CA SER A 702 -7.51 14.40 26.68
C SER A 702 -8.06 13.27 27.57
N ILE A 703 -9.34 12.95 27.41
CA ILE A 703 -10.07 11.91 28.14
C ILE A 703 -10.98 11.13 27.19
N PHE A 704 -11.31 9.89 27.57
CA PHE A 704 -12.30 9.08 26.87
C PHE A 704 -13.71 9.28 27.47
N LEU A 705 -14.70 9.55 26.62
CA LEU A 705 -16.11 9.61 26.98
C LEU A 705 -16.77 8.25 26.72
N MET A 706 -17.39 7.69 27.76
CA MET A 706 -18.19 6.46 27.68
C MET A 706 -19.64 6.78 27.29
N ASN A 707 -20.43 5.72 27.04
CA ASN A 707 -21.87 5.75 26.79
C ASN A 707 -22.27 6.75 25.69
N GLU A 708 -21.50 6.82 24.59
CA GLU A 708 -21.82 7.65 23.41
C GLU A 708 -21.95 9.16 23.72
N MET A 709 -21.30 9.63 24.79
CA MET A 709 -21.46 10.98 25.37
C MET A 709 -22.86 11.28 25.94
N LYS A 710 -23.73 10.30 26.17
CA LYS A 710 -25.04 10.52 26.81
C LYS A 710 -24.80 10.99 28.27
N PRO A 711 -25.11 12.25 28.63
CA PRO A 711 -24.72 12.79 29.92
C PRO A 711 -25.78 12.47 30.98
N ILE A 712 -25.35 11.94 32.13
CA ILE A 712 -26.23 11.76 33.28
C ILE A 712 -26.46 13.11 33.99
N THR A 713 -27.65 13.30 34.55
CA THR A 713 -27.96 14.46 35.40
C THR A 713 -27.98 14.03 36.86
N VAL A 714 -27.11 14.63 37.68
CA VAL A 714 -27.03 14.37 39.12
C VAL A 714 -27.09 15.70 39.86
N ASN A 715 -28.06 15.85 40.77
CA ASN A 715 -28.28 17.08 41.55
C ASN A 715 -28.33 18.35 40.66
N GLY A 716 -29.10 18.28 39.57
CA GLY A 716 -29.30 19.38 38.61
C GLY A 716 -28.10 19.70 37.70
N LYS A 717 -27.05 18.87 37.69
CA LYS A 717 -25.81 19.12 36.92
C LYS A 717 -25.54 17.94 35.98
N ARG A 718 -25.14 18.24 34.73
CA ARG A 718 -24.83 17.25 33.69
C ARG A 718 -23.38 16.77 33.78
N PHE A 719 -23.17 15.46 33.69
CA PHE A 719 -21.86 14.81 33.73
C PHE A 719 -21.72 13.78 32.61
N TYR A 720 -20.54 13.69 32.00
CA TYR A 720 -20.16 12.57 31.15
C TYR A 720 -19.47 11.49 31.98
N GLN A 721 -19.64 10.22 31.60
CA GLN A 721 -18.93 9.09 32.22
C GLN A 721 -17.57 8.90 31.55
N ILE A 722 -16.53 8.67 32.36
CA ILE A 722 -15.12 8.48 31.96
C ILE A 722 -14.49 7.23 32.60
N GLY A 723 -15.32 6.36 33.17
CA GLY A 723 -14.95 5.11 33.84
C GLY A 723 -16.14 4.55 34.63
N GLU A 724 -16.05 3.29 35.04
CA GLU A 724 -17.13 2.50 35.66
C GLU A 724 -17.91 3.23 36.76
N ASN A 725 -17.22 3.96 37.65
CA ASN A 725 -17.83 4.89 38.61
C ASN A 725 -17.12 6.26 38.64
N SER A 726 -16.68 6.72 37.47
CA SER A 726 -15.91 7.97 37.30
C SER A 726 -16.58 8.90 36.30
N TYR A 727 -16.86 10.12 36.73
CA TYR A 727 -17.66 11.09 35.99
C TYR A 727 -17.00 12.48 35.99
N ILE A 728 -17.21 13.24 34.92
CA ILE A 728 -16.72 14.62 34.78
C ILE A 728 -17.86 15.55 34.40
N LYS A 729 -17.85 16.78 34.91
CA LYS A 729 -18.90 17.77 34.58
C LYS A 729 -18.81 18.13 33.10
N MET A 730 -19.94 18.04 32.39
CA MET A 730 -20.07 18.42 30.98
C MET A 730 -19.49 19.81 30.69
N ALA A 731 -19.77 20.79 31.56
CA ALA A 731 -19.29 22.17 31.42
C ALA A 731 -17.75 22.36 31.50
N ASN A 732 -16.99 21.32 31.86
CA ASN A 732 -15.53 21.35 31.91
C ASN A 732 -14.87 20.65 30.70
N VAL A 733 -15.66 20.23 29.70
CA VAL A 733 -15.22 19.41 28.55
C VAL A 733 -15.38 20.19 27.24
N ASP A 734 -14.39 20.04 26.37
CA ASP A 734 -14.36 20.31 24.93
C ASP A 734 -14.57 18.98 24.21
N ILE A 735 -15.38 18.97 23.15
CA ILE A 735 -15.64 17.81 22.30
C ILE A 735 -15.22 18.21 20.88
#